data_AF-A0A370PDR8-F1
#
_entry.id   AF-A0A370PDR8-F1
#
_cell.length_a   1.000
_cell.length_b   1.000
_cell.length_c   1.000
_cell.angle_alpha   90.00
_cell.angle_beta   90.00
_cell.angle_gamma   90.00
#
_symmetry.space_group_name_H-M   'P 1'
#
loop_
_entity.id
_entity.type
_entity.pdbx_description
1 polymer ?
#
loop_
_entity_poly.entity_id
_entity_poly.type
_entity_poly.pdbx_seq_one_letter_code
_entity_poly.pdbx_strand_id
1 'polypeptide(L)'
;MLHLVCLALLCHVARGLPTQASHSAQPVINLGYARYQGVRLEAGVDEFLGMRYASPPIGDLRFRAPQDPPANQTLQSATEYGPICIGLDEAESPGDISEDCLFINVFKPSTATSQSKLPVWLFIQGGGYAENSNANYNGTQVIQASDDAIVFVTFNYRVGALGFLASEKVRQNGDLNAGLLDQRKALRWVKQYIEQFGGDPDHIVIHGVSAGAGSVAYHLSAYGGKDEGLFIGAIVESSFWPTQRTVSEMEFQFERFVNDTGCSSARDSLECLREQDIATIQKGNTGSPFPGGSSSPLPDWYFLPVTDGSLVPDELYNAFDAGNFIKVPVLVGDDTDEGSNFAYNASSSADVSRFFKNNYPNLNSQQLNEINQVYPRGKLLPRHAAYFGASSAAYGDATFTCPGNHVASSAARYLPNSVWNYRVNIIDESNIAGGIGVPHTFELPAIFGAGSTGTLSSDSSYLTYNAAIIPVTMHYFISFVQTLNPNTYRYATAPEWNTWGNGQRLRLQTNDTAMEAVPESSLQDCAFWKSLSVPMERANMSAKDLTTREWINALIEPGHLLVWALRYYVKVNLETVFCKGQIFAPLLHQSRLRDEAFGKFWVAFSTYLQANAPPPATQPPDQIIRSSDLIPVLLSRASGTVLDVGPGTGTQMPLLRSPAIKTIYGAEPCHGLHAELRASATSQGLEDKYNILPCGVESADLIPTLQKQGLLKTDTSDVPSILENLSTTKEGVFDTIVCVRVLCSVPDMRRTVQDLYTLLRPGGKMLVVEHVVNPWRTPKGSVIARVVQAFYGFLGWSWYMGNCCMNRDTTSALKHAADRDGGWESVELDSWFESTPMPYVAGILTKKGGVN
;
A
#
# COMPACT_ATOMS: atom_id res chain seq x y z
N MET A 1 -1.53 -96.01 -17.64
CA MET A 1 -0.25 -96.72 -17.50
C MET A 1 0.86 -95.80 -18.00
N LEU A 2 1.76 -95.39 -17.09
CA LEU A 2 3.12 -94.82 -17.23
C LEU A 2 3.34 -93.65 -18.23
N HIS A 3 3.63 -92.41 -17.78
CA HIS A 3 4.88 -91.87 -17.19
C HIS A 3 6.06 -91.72 -18.19
N LEU A 4 6.49 -90.46 -18.42
CA LEU A 4 7.82 -89.87 -18.11
C LEU A 4 8.15 -88.73 -19.12
N VAL A 5 8.09 -87.45 -18.71
CA VAL A 5 9.16 -86.60 -18.12
C VAL A 5 9.76 -85.63 -19.15
N CYS A 6 9.73 -84.35 -18.76
CA CYS A 6 10.30 -83.15 -19.34
C CYS A 6 11.76 -83.29 -19.83
N LEU A 7 12.11 -82.61 -20.93
CA LEU A 7 13.06 -81.47 -20.91
C LEU A 7 13.21 -80.82 -22.30
N ALA A 8 13.49 -79.52 -22.26
CA ALA A 8 14.31 -78.74 -23.20
C ALA A 8 13.65 -78.10 -24.45
N LEU A 9 13.76 -76.76 -24.46
CA LEU A 9 13.83 -75.84 -25.59
C LEU A 9 12.64 -75.76 -26.56
N LEU A 10 11.85 -74.69 -26.40
CA LEU A 10 11.04 -74.11 -27.48
C LEU A 10 11.38 -72.61 -27.61
N CYS A 11 12.40 -72.33 -28.44
CA CYS A 11 12.58 -71.05 -29.10
C CYS A 11 11.82 -71.08 -30.43
N HIS A 12 11.09 -69.99 -30.71
CA HIS A 12 10.58 -69.54 -32.01
C HIS A 12 9.48 -70.45 -32.63
N VAL A 13 8.27 -69.99 -32.97
CA VAL A 13 7.89 -68.79 -33.73
C VAL A 13 6.44 -68.41 -33.38
N ALA A 14 6.20 -67.19 -32.91
CA ALA A 14 4.90 -66.52 -33.07
C ALA A 14 5.16 -65.11 -33.60
N ARG A 15 4.78 -64.89 -34.87
CA ARG A 15 4.87 -63.61 -35.56
C ARG A 15 4.05 -62.57 -34.79
N GLY A 16 4.74 -61.61 -34.17
CA GLY A 16 4.12 -60.39 -33.67
C GLY A 16 3.51 -59.62 -34.82
N LEU A 17 2.19 -59.47 -34.81
CA LEU A 17 1.56 -58.32 -35.45
C LEU A 17 2.10 -57.07 -34.73
N PRO A 18 2.46 -56.00 -35.45
CA PRO A 18 2.75 -54.74 -34.80
C PRO A 18 1.44 -54.25 -34.19
N THR A 19 1.33 -54.33 -32.87
CA THR A 19 0.40 -53.49 -32.14
C THR A 19 0.81 -52.05 -32.44
N GLN A 20 0.08 -51.41 -33.35
CA GLN A 20 0.05 -49.95 -33.47
C GLN A 20 -0.11 -49.42 -32.05
N ALA A 21 0.94 -48.77 -31.53
CA ALA A 21 0.83 -47.95 -30.34
C ALA A 21 -0.30 -46.95 -30.63
N SER A 22 -1.41 -47.05 -29.90
CA SER A 22 -2.46 -46.06 -29.97
C SER A 22 -1.84 -44.73 -29.54
N HIS A 23 -1.85 -43.72 -30.42
CA HIS A 23 -1.66 -42.33 -30.02
C HIS A 23 -2.51 -42.08 -28.76
N SER A 24 -1.87 -41.85 -27.62
CA SER A 24 -2.56 -41.64 -26.35
C SER A 24 -3.46 -40.42 -26.48
N ALA A 25 -4.72 -40.55 -26.05
CA ALA A 25 -5.72 -39.49 -26.12
C ALA A 25 -5.21 -38.15 -25.54
N GLN A 26 -5.60 -37.04 -26.18
CA GLN A 26 -5.30 -35.69 -25.72
C GLN A 26 -5.74 -35.49 -24.26
N PRO A 27 -4.94 -34.81 -23.41
CA PRO A 27 -5.22 -34.72 -21.99
C PRO A 27 -6.44 -33.80 -21.73
N VAL A 28 -7.32 -34.20 -20.81
CA VAL A 28 -8.52 -33.43 -20.43
C VAL A 28 -8.58 -33.27 -18.91
N ILE A 29 -8.79 -32.05 -18.44
CA ILE A 29 -8.97 -31.71 -17.02
C ILE A 29 -10.38 -31.18 -16.79
N ASN A 30 -11.01 -31.62 -15.70
CA ASN A 30 -12.33 -31.18 -15.28
C ASN A 30 -12.25 -30.38 -13.99
N LEU A 31 -12.62 -29.10 -14.05
CA LEU A 31 -12.62 -28.17 -12.91
C LEU A 31 -14.01 -27.95 -12.31
N GLY A 32 -15.01 -28.73 -12.76
CA GLY A 32 -16.41 -28.56 -12.39
C GLY A 32 -17.09 -27.45 -13.18
N TYR A 33 -16.59 -26.20 -13.10
CA TYR A 33 -17.15 -25.07 -13.84
C TYR A 33 -16.88 -25.16 -15.36
N ALA A 34 -15.76 -25.78 -15.75
CA ALA A 34 -15.37 -26.00 -17.13
C ALA A 34 -14.52 -27.27 -17.26
N ARG A 35 -14.42 -27.78 -18.49
CA ARG A 35 -13.51 -28.88 -18.86
C ARG A 35 -12.58 -28.37 -19.96
N TYR A 36 -11.29 -28.61 -19.82
CA TYR A 36 -10.27 -28.12 -20.75
C TYR A 36 -9.51 -29.29 -21.39
N GLN A 37 -9.34 -29.25 -22.70
CA GLN A 37 -8.50 -30.17 -23.45
C GLN A 37 -7.16 -29.50 -23.77
N GLY A 38 -6.07 -30.05 -23.24
CA GLY A 38 -4.71 -29.54 -23.43
C GLY A 38 -3.95 -30.25 -24.55
N VAL A 39 -2.64 -30.01 -24.60
CA VAL A 39 -1.68 -30.64 -25.52
C VAL A 39 -0.72 -31.52 -24.75
N ARG A 40 -0.43 -32.72 -25.26
CA ARG A 40 0.67 -33.55 -24.76
C ARG A 40 1.90 -33.39 -25.63
N LEU A 41 3.00 -32.98 -25.04
CA LEU A 41 4.29 -32.85 -25.71
C LEU A 41 5.10 -34.16 -25.66
N GLU A 42 5.96 -34.37 -26.67
CA GLU A 42 6.94 -35.47 -26.65
C GLU A 42 7.93 -35.37 -25.47
N ALA A 43 8.11 -34.15 -24.96
CA ALA A 43 8.90 -33.81 -23.77
C ALA A 43 8.40 -34.46 -22.47
N GLY A 44 7.24 -35.12 -22.49
CA GLY A 44 6.64 -35.72 -21.30
C GLY A 44 5.84 -34.71 -20.48
N VAL A 45 5.47 -33.55 -21.04
CA VAL A 45 4.71 -32.48 -20.36
C VAL A 45 3.35 -32.31 -21.04
N ASP A 46 2.29 -32.16 -20.23
CA ASP A 46 0.97 -31.72 -20.68
C ASP A 46 0.83 -30.22 -20.44
N GLU A 47 0.35 -29.47 -21.44
CA GLU A 47 0.13 -28.03 -21.40
C GLU A 47 -1.37 -27.71 -21.50
N PHE A 48 -1.83 -26.80 -20.64
CA PHE A 48 -3.19 -26.25 -20.66
C PHE A 48 -3.09 -24.73 -20.69
N LEU A 49 -3.27 -24.15 -21.88
CA LEU A 49 -3.02 -22.74 -22.17
C LEU A 49 -4.35 -21.99 -22.36
N GLY A 50 -4.42 -20.71 -21.98
CA GLY A 50 -5.58 -19.87 -22.24
C GLY A 50 -6.85 -20.24 -21.43
N MET A 51 -6.70 -20.85 -20.25
CA MET A 51 -7.84 -21.13 -19.38
C MET A 51 -8.29 -19.85 -18.67
N ARG A 52 -9.60 -19.68 -18.45
CA ARG A 52 -10.13 -18.49 -17.76
C ARG A 52 -10.15 -18.69 -16.25
N TYR A 53 -9.45 -17.83 -15.51
CA TYR A 53 -9.53 -17.79 -14.05
C TYR A 53 -10.52 -16.74 -13.52
N ALA A 54 -11.00 -15.85 -14.40
CA ALA A 54 -11.99 -14.83 -14.12
C ALA A 54 -12.89 -14.56 -15.34
N SER A 55 -14.00 -13.85 -15.12
CA SER A 55 -14.81 -13.31 -16.23
C SER A 55 -14.05 -12.22 -17.00
N PRO A 56 -14.29 -12.04 -18.32
CA PRO A 56 -13.72 -10.95 -19.09
C PRO A 56 -14.00 -9.58 -18.45
N PRO A 57 -13.00 -8.74 -18.16
CA PRO A 57 -13.18 -7.46 -17.46
C PRO A 57 -13.65 -6.33 -18.39
N ILE A 58 -14.61 -6.62 -19.27
CA ILE A 58 -15.12 -5.73 -20.32
C ILE A 58 -16.43 -5.05 -19.90
N GLY A 59 -16.77 -3.94 -20.56
CA GLY A 59 -18.02 -3.21 -20.31
C GLY A 59 -18.13 -2.77 -18.85
N ASP A 60 -19.22 -3.13 -18.16
CA ASP A 60 -19.42 -2.74 -16.76
C ASP A 60 -18.37 -3.35 -15.79
N LEU A 61 -17.70 -4.45 -16.19
CA LEU A 61 -16.63 -5.04 -15.37
C LEU A 61 -15.29 -4.30 -15.50
N ARG A 62 -15.18 -3.33 -16.43
CA ARG A 62 -14.00 -2.46 -16.53
C ARG A 62 -13.86 -1.64 -15.24
N PHE A 63 -12.62 -1.56 -14.74
CA PHE A 63 -12.26 -0.90 -13.46
C PHE A 63 -12.92 -1.50 -12.20
N ARG A 64 -13.38 -2.76 -12.26
CA ARG A 64 -13.88 -3.52 -11.09
C ARG A 64 -12.98 -4.69 -10.75
N ALA A 65 -13.11 -5.21 -9.54
CA ALA A 65 -12.51 -6.48 -9.12
C ALA A 65 -12.93 -7.63 -10.06
N PRO A 66 -12.05 -8.61 -10.30
CA PRO A 66 -12.36 -9.76 -11.16
C PRO A 66 -13.47 -10.63 -10.55
N GLN A 67 -14.47 -10.97 -11.37
CA GLN A 67 -15.53 -11.91 -10.99
C GLN A 67 -15.16 -13.35 -11.37
N ASP A 68 -15.90 -14.32 -10.82
CA ASP A 68 -15.70 -15.75 -11.15
C ASP A 68 -15.82 -15.99 -12.67
N PRO A 69 -15.05 -16.94 -13.22
CA PRO A 69 -15.19 -17.31 -14.62
C PRO A 69 -16.56 -17.96 -14.87
N PRO A 70 -17.19 -17.72 -16.03
CA PRO A 70 -18.49 -18.29 -16.33
C PRO A 70 -18.41 -19.82 -16.44
N ALA A 71 -19.42 -20.51 -15.87
CA ALA A 71 -19.54 -21.95 -16.04
C ALA A 71 -19.86 -22.28 -17.51
N ASN A 72 -19.17 -23.26 -18.07
CA ASN A 72 -19.37 -23.72 -19.45
C ASN A 72 -19.34 -25.25 -19.53
N GLN A 73 -20.45 -25.83 -19.99
CA GLN A 73 -20.60 -27.28 -20.12
C GLN A 73 -19.87 -27.86 -21.34
N THR A 74 -19.63 -27.03 -22.36
CA THR A 74 -18.92 -27.40 -23.58
C THR A 74 -17.44 -27.62 -23.26
N LEU A 75 -16.82 -28.64 -23.85
CA LEU A 75 -15.37 -28.83 -23.75
C LEU A 75 -14.65 -27.62 -24.34
N GLN A 76 -13.79 -26.98 -23.55
CA GLN A 76 -13.02 -25.81 -23.94
C GLN A 76 -11.66 -26.23 -24.47
N SER A 77 -11.18 -25.59 -25.53
CA SER A 77 -9.80 -25.77 -25.98
C SER A 77 -8.85 -25.06 -25.02
N ALA A 78 -7.76 -25.71 -24.64
CA ALA A 78 -6.66 -25.11 -23.87
C ALA A 78 -5.31 -25.41 -24.54
N THR A 79 -5.28 -25.31 -25.88
CA THR A 79 -4.12 -25.65 -26.71
C THR A 79 -3.32 -24.45 -27.19
N GLU A 80 -3.84 -23.24 -26.97
CA GLU A 80 -3.26 -21.97 -27.41
C GLU A 80 -3.36 -20.96 -26.28
N TYR A 81 -2.40 -20.03 -26.22
CA TYR A 81 -2.50 -18.91 -25.31
C TYR A 81 -3.66 -18.00 -25.69
N GLY A 82 -4.34 -17.45 -24.69
CA GLY A 82 -5.20 -16.29 -24.89
C GLY A 82 -4.35 -15.00 -25.01
N PRO A 83 -4.96 -13.89 -25.45
CA PRO A 83 -4.26 -12.61 -25.52
C PRO A 83 -3.76 -12.15 -24.14
N ILE A 84 -2.64 -11.42 -24.14
CA ILE A 84 -2.18 -10.67 -22.98
C ILE A 84 -3.03 -9.41 -22.77
N CYS A 85 -2.93 -8.82 -21.57
CA CYS A 85 -3.70 -7.62 -21.24
C CYS A 85 -3.11 -6.41 -21.96
N ILE A 86 -3.98 -5.64 -22.63
CA ILE A 86 -3.59 -4.39 -23.28
C ILE A 86 -3.10 -3.37 -22.25
N GLY A 87 -1.85 -2.92 -22.44
CA GLY A 87 -1.11 -2.02 -21.58
C GLY A 87 -1.10 -0.57 -22.06
N LEU A 88 -0.22 0.22 -21.43
CA LEU A 88 0.03 1.63 -21.74
C LEU A 88 0.56 1.80 -23.17
N ASP A 89 0.01 2.76 -23.93
CA ASP A 89 0.44 3.07 -25.31
C ASP A 89 0.39 1.89 -26.32
N GLU A 90 -0.26 0.77 -25.95
CA GLU A 90 -0.47 -0.39 -26.82
C GLU A 90 -1.76 -0.28 -27.65
N ALA A 91 -1.86 -1.12 -28.68
CA ALA A 91 -3.05 -1.25 -29.51
C ALA A 91 -3.59 -2.68 -29.44
N GLU A 92 -4.91 -2.83 -29.50
CA GLU A 92 -5.53 -4.15 -29.54
C GLU A 92 -5.10 -4.92 -30.80
N SER A 93 -4.64 -6.15 -30.61
CA SER A 93 -4.26 -7.07 -31.69
C SER A 93 -5.03 -8.37 -31.50
N PRO A 94 -5.97 -8.72 -32.40
CA PRO A 94 -6.83 -9.89 -32.23
C PRO A 94 -6.05 -11.19 -32.00
N GLY A 95 -6.24 -11.80 -30.83
CA GLY A 95 -5.56 -13.04 -30.42
C GLY A 95 -4.27 -12.82 -29.62
N ASP A 96 -3.65 -11.64 -29.71
CA ASP A 96 -2.37 -11.36 -29.06
C ASP A 96 -2.51 -10.41 -27.87
N ILE A 97 -3.22 -9.29 -28.01
CA ILE A 97 -3.36 -8.22 -27.00
C ILE A 97 -4.83 -7.77 -26.96
N SER A 98 -5.50 -7.82 -25.80
CA SER A 98 -6.92 -7.42 -25.66
C SER A 98 -7.29 -7.04 -24.21
N GLU A 99 -8.48 -6.45 -24.00
CA GLU A 99 -9.07 -6.31 -22.67
C GLU A 99 -9.55 -7.65 -22.09
N ASP A 100 -10.02 -8.57 -22.95
CA ASP A 100 -10.39 -9.90 -22.53
C ASP A 100 -9.14 -10.77 -22.39
N CYS A 101 -8.44 -10.61 -21.27
CA CYS A 101 -7.07 -11.12 -21.09
C CYS A 101 -6.84 -11.97 -19.84
N LEU A 102 -7.85 -12.16 -18.97
CA LEU A 102 -7.69 -12.82 -17.66
C LEU A 102 -7.58 -14.35 -17.78
N PHE A 103 -6.45 -14.78 -18.34
CA PHE A 103 -6.10 -16.17 -18.61
C PHE A 103 -4.99 -16.68 -17.68
N ILE A 104 -5.03 -17.98 -17.42
CA ILE A 104 -4.06 -18.76 -16.66
C ILE A 104 -3.63 -19.98 -17.48
N ASN A 105 -2.36 -20.35 -17.36
CA ASN A 105 -1.73 -21.44 -18.09
C ASN A 105 -1.08 -22.41 -17.10
N VAL A 106 -1.19 -23.71 -17.35
CA VAL A 106 -0.65 -24.76 -16.47
C VAL A 106 0.16 -25.77 -17.28
N PHE A 107 1.36 -26.07 -16.80
CA PHE A 107 2.25 -27.09 -17.33
C PHE A 107 2.45 -28.16 -16.25
N LYS A 108 2.28 -29.43 -16.61
CA LYS A 108 2.39 -30.55 -15.66
C LYS A 108 3.03 -31.79 -16.29
N PRO A 109 3.79 -32.61 -15.53
CA PRO A 109 4.34 -33.87 -16.02
C PRO A 109 3.25 -34.82 -16.50
N SER A 110 3.32 -35.36 -17.72
CA SER A 110 2.25 -36.14 -18.37
C SER A 110 1.69 -37.28 -17.50
N THR A 111 2.52 -37.85 -16.63
CA THR A 111 2.19 -38.93 -15.68
C THR A 111 1.45 -38.45 -14.43
N ALA A 112 1.49 -37.15 -14.10
CA ALA A 112 0.86 -36.58 -12.92
C ALA A 112 -0.68 -36.65 -13.01
N THR A 113 -1.28 -36.97 -11.86
CA THR A 113 -2.73 -37.11 -11.64
C THR A 113 -3.12 -36.30 -10.41
N SER A 114 -4.41 -36.19 -10.08
CA SER A 114 -4.84 -35.41 -8.91
C SER A 114 -4.33 -35.92 -7.56
N GLN A 115 -3.77 -37.13 -7.52
CA GLN A 115 -3.16 -37.72 -6.34
C GLN A 115 -1.65 -37.41 -6.21
N SER A 116 -1.02 -36.82 -7.23
CA SER A 116 0.44 -36.63 -7.29
C SER A 116 0.98 -35.63 -6.26
N LYS A 117 0.23 -34.55 -5.97
CA LYS A 117 0.57 -33.53 -4.96
C LYS A 117 1.99 -32.96 -5.13
N LEU A 118 2.29 -32.47 -6.33
CA LEU A 118 3.58 -31.89 -6.69
C LEU A 118 3.70 -30.43 -6.23
N PRO A 119 4.89 -29.95 -5.80
CA PRO A 119 5.15 -28.54 -5.59
C PRO A 119 4.72 -27.68 -6.79
N VAL A 120 4.06 -26.55 -6.51
CA VAL A 120 3.54 -25.63 -7.52
C VAL A 120 4.40 -24.39 -7.56
N TRP A 121 4.93 -24.09 -8.75
CA TRP A 121 5.61 -22.85 -9.06
C TRP A 121 4.64 -21.91 -9.78
N LEU A 122 4.14 -20.91 -9.06
CA LEU A 122 3.22 -19.90 -9.59
C LEU A 122 4.00 -18.62 -9.94
N PHE A 123 4.17 -18.36 -11.23
CA PHE A 123 4.90 -17.22 -11.76
C PHE A 123 3.99 -16.00 -11.98
N ILE A 124 4.45 -14.84 -11.52
CA ILE A 124 3.83 -13.52 -11.66
C ILE A 124 4.78 -12.65 -12.50
N GLN A 125 4.36 -12.34 -13.72
CA GLN A 125 5.14 -11.55 -14.66
C GLN A 125 5.33 -10.09 -14.22
N GLY A 126 6.31 -9.42 -14.82
CA GLY A 126 6.56 -7.99 -14.66
C GLY A 126 5.97 -7.13 -15.79
N GLY A 127 6.62 -5.99 -16.04
CA GLY A 127 6.17 -4.96 -17.00
C GLY A 127 5.77 -3.63 -16.36
N GLY A 128 6.32 -3.32 -15.18
CA GLY A 128 6.18 -2.01 -14.54
C GLY A 128 4.76 -1.61 -14.15
N TYR A 129 3.84 -2.58 -14.07
CA TYR A 129 2.38 -2.37 -13.97
C TYR A 129 1.76 -1.65 -15.18
N ALA A 130 2.54 -1.36 -16.23
CA ALA A 130 2.13 -0.70 -17.46
C ALA A 130 1.81 -1.72 -18.57
N GLU A 131 2.53 -2.83 -18.61
CA GLU A 131 2.48 -3.87 -19.65
C GLU A 131 2.60 -5.28 -19.03
N ASN A 132 2.34 -6.31 -19.84
CA ASN A 132 2.61 -7.72 -19.52
C ASN A 132 3.89 -8.18 -20.26
N SER A 133 5.07 -7.94 -19.68
CA SER A 133 6.36 -8.06 -20.40
C SER A 133 7.08 -9.41 -20.23
N ASN A 134 6.53 -10.34 -19.44
CA ASN A 134 7.07 -11.69 -19.24
C ASN A 134 5.99 -12.77 -19.41
N ALA A 135 5.02 -12.52 -20.30
CA ALA A 135 3.90 -13.42 -20.53
C ALA A 135 4.35 -14.73 -21.21
N ASN A 136 3.54 -15.78 -21.07
CA ASN A 136 3.62 -17.00 -21.87
C ASN A 136 4.97 -17.74 -21.80
N TYR A 137 5.69 -17.60 -20.69
CA TYR A 137 6.92 -18.35 -20.43
C TYR A 137 6.64 -19.85 -20.34
N ASN A 138 7.54 -20.65 -20.92
CA ASN A 138 7.37 -22.09 -21.05
C ASN A 138 7.94 -22.82 -19.81
N GLY A 139 7.10 -23.65 -19.17
CA GLY A 139 7.49 -24.44 -17.99
C GLY A 139 8.18 -25.77 -18.29
N THR A 140 8.29 -26.18 -19.56
CA THR A 140 8.73 -27.53 -19.94
C THR A 140 10.14 -27.86 -19.43
N GLN A 141 11.10 -26.95 -19.62
CA GLN A 141 12.49 -27.23 -19.24
C GLN A 141 12.67 -27.35 -17.72
N VAL A 142 12.00 -26.50 -16.93
CA VAL A 142 12.09 -26.58 -15.46
C VAL A 142 11.38 -27.82 -14.90
N ILE A 143 10.31 -28.29 -15.55
CA ILE A 143 9.66 -29.55 -15.19
C ILE A 143 10.61 -30.73 -15.47
N GLN A 144 11.23 -30.77 -16.66
CA GLN A 144 12.18 -31.82 -17.00
C GLN A 144 13.42 -31.82 -16.09
N ALA A 145 13.96 -30.64 -15.78
CA ALA A 145 15.11 -30.50 -14.89
C ALA A 145 14.78 -30.83 -13.42
N SER A 146 13.50 -30.82 -13.04
CA SER A 146 13.04 -31.26 -11.72
C SER A 146 12.86 -32.77 -11.58
N ASP A 147 13.22 -33.56 -12.61
CA ASP A 147 12.85 -34.97 -12.73
C ASP A 147 11.33 -35.18 -12.70
N ASP A 148 10.60 -34.33 -13.44
CA ASP A 148 9.13 -34.39 -13.57
C ASP A 148 8.38 -34.24 -12.22
N ALA A 149 8.93 -33.44 -11.30
CA ALA A 149 8.46 -33.35 -9.92
C ALA A 149 7.74 -32.03 -9.53
N ILE A 150 7.51 -31.11 -10.47
CA ILE A 150 6.81 -29.83 -10.19
C ILE A 150 5.68 -29.55 -11.19
N VAL A 151 4.76 -28.66 -10.81
CA VAL A 151 3.76 -28.04 -11.70
C VAL A 151 4.11 -26.55 -11.86
N PHE A 152 4.08 -26.04 -13.08
CA PHE A 152 4.37 -24.64 -13.38
C PHE A 152 3.12 -23.90 -13.86
N VAL A 153 2.91 -22.68 -13.37
CA VAL A 153 1.72 -21.88 -13.65
C VAL A 153 2.11 -20.45 -14.01
N THR A 154 1.54 -19.90 -15.08
CA THR A 154 1.66 -18.48 -15.46
C THR A 154 0.27 -17.89 -15.69
N PHE A 155 0.13 -16.57 -15.58
CA PHE A 155 -1.15 -15.90 -15.84
C PHE A 155 -0.96 -14.42 -16.20
N ASN A 156 -2.00 -13.83 -16.76
CA ASN A 156 -2.08 -12.41 -17.08
C ASN A 156 -2.88 -11.66 -16.00
N TYR A 157 -2.53 -10.41 -15.71
CA TYR A 157 -3.33 -9.50 -14.89
C TYR A 157 -3.45 -8.14 -15.59
N ARG A 158 -4.50 -7.35 -15.29
CA ARG A 158 -4.67 -6.03 -15.92
C ARG A 158 -3.56 -5.06 -15.52
N VAL A 159 -3.17 -4.22 -16.47
CA VAL A 159 -2.09 -3.23 -16.38
C VAL A 159 -2.55 -1.86 -16.91
N GLY A 160 -1.70 -0.84 -16.80
CA GLY A 160 -2.00 0.53 -17.23
C GLY A 160 -3.26 1.09 -16.55
N ALA A 161 -3.99 1.95 -17.26
CA ALA A 161 -5.25 2.52 -16.76
C ALA A 161 -6.30 1.44 -16.43
N LEU A 162 -6.34 0.34 -17.19
CA LEU A 162 -7.34 -0.71 -16.99
C LEU A 162 -7.14 -1.49 -15.67
N GLY A 163 -5.89 -1.61 -15.22
CA GLY A 163 -5.53 -2.28 -13.97
C GLY A 163 -5.38 -1.34 -12.77
N PHE A 164 -5.00 -0.08 -12.99
CA PHE A 164 -4.51 0.82 -11.93
C PHE A 164 -5.09 2.24 -11.97
N LEU A 165 -6.25 2.44 -12.61
CA LEU A 165 -6.97 3.72 -12.48
C LEU A 165 -7.36 3.98 -11.02
N ALA A 166 -6.96 5.12 -10.48
CA ALA A 166 -7.18 5.46 -9.07
C ALA A 166 -7.93 6.80 -8.90
N SER A 167 -9.04 6.75 -8.18
CA SER A 167 -9.87 7.89 -7.76
C SER A 167 -10.87 7.43 -6.70
N GLU A 168 -11.40 8.33 -5.87
CA GLU A 168 -12.55 8.04 -5.02
C GLU A 168 -13.77 7.64 -5.84
N LYS A 169 -13.92 8.13 -7.08
CA LYS A 169 -14.99 7.67 -8.00
C LYS A 169 -14.81 6.20 -8.37
N VAL A 170 -13.57 5.76 -8.61
CA VAL A 170 -13.26 4.34 -8.86
C VAL A 170 -13.59 3.53 -7.60
N ARG A 171 -13.12 3.95 -6.41
CA ARG A 171 -13.42 3.24 -5.15
C ARG A 171 -14.92 3.12 -4.85
N GLN A 172 -15.72 4.14 -5.17
CA GLN A 172 -17.16 4.16 -4.87
C GLN A 172 -18.00 3.29 -5.81
N ASN A 173 -17.58 3.14 -7.07
CA ASN A 173 -18.33 2.40 -8.09
C ASN A 173 -17.42 1.49 -8.93
N GLY A 174 -16.48 0.81 -8.26
CA GLY A 174 -15.43 0.00 -8.84
C GLY A 174 -14.45 -0.40 -7.75
N ASP A 175 -13.23 -0.77 -8.13
CA ASP A 175 -12.21 -1.23 -7.19
C ASP A 175 -10.83 -0.68 -7.56
N LEU A 176 -10.11 -0.16 -6.57
CA LEU A 176 -8.72 0.25 -6.73
C LEU A 176 -7.82 -0.98 -6.90
N ASN A 177 -6.62 -0.78 -7.46
CA ASN A 177 -5.62 -1.84 -7.61
C ASN A 177 -6.18 -3.11 -8.29
N ALA A 178 -7.04 -2.93 -9.30
CA ALA A 178 -7.74 -4.02 -9.98
C ALA A 178 -6.77 -5.07 -10.55
N GLY A 179 -5.60 -4.65 -11.05
CA GLY A 179 -4.52 -5.55 -11.48
C GLY A 179 -3.95 -6.42 -10.35
N LEU A 180 -3.81 -5.90 -9.12
CA LEU A 180 -3.41 -6.74 -7.97
C LEU A 180 -4.56 -7.67 -7.53
N LEU A 181 -5.81 -7.22 -7.64
CA LEU A 181 -6.99 -8.07 -7.36
C LEU A 181 -7.12 -9.21 -8.37
N ASP A 182 -6.74 -9.00 -9.63
CA ASP A 182 -6.59 -10.04 -10.65
C ASP A 182 -5.60 -11.12 -10.20
N GLN A 183 -4.44 -10.71 -9.68
CA GLN A 183 -3.48 -11.65 -9.13
C GLN A 183 -4.03 -12.39 -7.91
N ARG A 184 -4.71 -11.70 -6.97
CA ARG A 184 -5.39 -12.38 -5.83
C ARG A 184 -6.39 -13.43 -6.32
N LYS A 185 -7.12 -13.14 -7.40
CA LYS A 185 -8.07 -14.08 -8.00
C LYS A 185 -7.37 -15.28 -8.62
N ALA A 186 -6.26 -15.09 -9.32
CA ALA A 186 -5.42 -16.16 -9.85
C ALA A 186 -4.84 -17.05 -8.73
N LEU A 187 -4.29 -16.46 -7.67
CA LEU A 187 -3.80 -17.20 -6.49
C LEU A 187 -4.91 -18.07 -5.86
N ARG A 188 -6.14 -17.52 -5.72
CA ARG A 188 -7.29 -18.29 -5.22
C ARG A 188 -7.73 -19.39 -6.19
N TRP A 189 -7.68 -19.14 -7.50
CA TRP A 189 -7.96 -20.15 -8.52
C TRP A 189 -6.97 -21.32 -8.41
N VAL A 190 -5.67 -21.03 -8.30
CA VAL A 190 -4.64 -22.07 -8.13
C VAL A 190 -4.90 -22.85 -6.84
N LYS A 191 -5.13 -22.18 -5.71
CA LYS A 191 -5.46 -22.84 -4.45
C LYS A 191 -6.67 -23.79 -4.57
N GLN A 192 -7.67 -23.40 -5.36
CA GLN A 192 -8.90 -24.19 -5.53
C GLN A 192 -8.76 -25.34 -6.52
N TYR A 193 -8.00 -25.18 -7.59
CA TYR A 193 -8.06 -26.07 -8.76
C TYR A 193 -6.77 -26.81 -9.10
N ILE A 194 -5.61 -26.39 -8.58
CA ILE A 194 -4.32 -26.94 -9.02
C ILE A 194 -4.15 -28.43 -8.69
N GLU A 195 -4.88 -28.93 -7.69
CA GLU A 195 -4.97 -30.36 -7.38
C GLU A 195 -5.42 -31.18 -8.58
N GLN A 196 -6.32 -30.67 -9.44
CA GLN A 196 -6.77 -31.42 -10.62
C GLN A 196 -5.64 -31.63 -11.64
N PHE A 197 -4.65 -30.74 -11.64
CA PHE A 197 -3.46 -30.82 -12.49
C PHE A 197 -2.32 -31.61 -11.84
N GLY A 198 -2.54 -32.14 -10.62
CA GLY A 198 -1.57 -32.89 -9.84
C GLY A 198 -0.66 -32.04 -8.95
N GLY A 199 -0.89 -30.72 -8.87
CA GLY A 199 -0.20 -29.86 -7.92
C GLY A 199 -0.74 -30.02 -6.51
N ASP A 200 0.08 -29.69 -5.51
CA ASP A 200 -0.33 -29.61 -4.12
C ASP A 200 -0.80 -28.17 -3.80
N PRO A 201 -2.09 -27.94 -3.52
CA PRO A 201 -2.58 -26.62 -3.13
C PRO A 201 -1.97 -26.13 -1.81
N ASP A 202 -1.41 -27.01 -0.98
CA ASP A 202 -0.72 -26.65 0.27
C ASP A 202 0.79 -26.44 0.07
N HIS A 203 1.32 -26.63 -1.14
CA HIS A 203 2.72 -26.40 -1.50
C HIS A 203 2.88 -25.49 -2.72
N ILE A 204 2.36 -24.27 -2.63
CA ILE A 204 2.48 -23.24 -3.67
C ILE A 204 3.61 -22.28 -3.29
N VAL A 205 4.56 -22.08 -4.20
CA VAL A 205 5.58 -21.02 -4.14
C VAL A 205 5.26 -19.99 -5.20
N ILE A 206 5.07 -18.73 -4.77
CA ILE A 206 4.88 -17.61 -5.68
C ILE A 206 6.22 -17.03 -6.09
N HIS A 207 6.39 -16.80 -7.39
CA HIS A 207 7.60 -16.25 -7.97
C HIS A 207 7.24 -15.03 -8.79
N GLY A 208 7.63 -13.85 -8.33
CA GLY A 208 7.43 -12.61 -9.05
C GLY A 208 8.75 -12.08 -9.58
N VAL A 209 8.73 -11.53 -10.79
CA VAL A 209 9.85 -10.82 -11.41
C VAL A 209 9.51 -9.35 -11.64
N SER A 210 10.42 -8.41 -11.36
CA SER A 210 10.19 -6.98 -11.62
C SER A 210 8.93 -6.46 -10.91
N ALA A 211 7.96 -5.88 -11.64
CA ALA A 211 6.64 -5.54 -11.08
C ALA A 211 5.87 -6.73 -10.48
N GLY A 212 6.12 -7.95 -10.96
CA GLY A 212 5.68 -9.19 -10.33
C GLY A 212 6.36 -9.42 -8.98
N ALA A 213 7.64 -9.07 -8.81
CA ALA A 213 8.36 -9.14 -7.54
C ALA A 213 7.85 -8.09 -6.53
N GLY A 214 7.57 -6.87 -7.00
CA GLY A 214 6.81 -5.87 -6.22
C GLY A 214 5.42 -6.39 -5.84
N SER A 215 4.74 -7.07 -6.76
CA SER A 215 3.47 -7.75 -6.49
C SER A 215 3.58 -8.84 -5.42
N VAL A 216 4.65 -9.64 -5.42
CA VAL A 216 4.92 -10.62 -4.35
C VAL A 216 5.07 -9.91 -3.00
N ALA A 217 5.72 -8.75 -2.94
CA ALA A 217 5.80 -7.94 -1.72
C ALA A 217 4.41 -7.46 -1.26
N TYR A 218 3.52 -7.08 -2.18
CA TYR A 218 2.11 -6.80 -1.85
C TYR A 218 1.36 -8.05 -1.37
N HIS A 219 1.58 -9.23 -1.96
CA HIS A 219 0.91 -10.46 -1.53
C HIS A 219 1.38 -10.94 -0.16
N LEU A 220 2.67 -10.75 0.15
CA LEU A 220 3.23 -10.99 1.47
C LEU A 220 2.62 -10.04 2.51
N SER A 221 2.46 -8.76 2.19
CA SER A 221 1.94 -7.72 3.10
C SER A 221 0.43 -7.50 3.02
N ALA A 222 -0.28 -8.27 2.19
CA ALA A 222 -1.70 -8.13 1.91
C ALA A 222 -2.53 -8.07 3.20
N TYR A 223 -3.38 -7.05 3.33
CA TYR A 223 -4.24 -6.84 4.50
C TYR A 223 -3.47 -6.79 5.83
N GLY A 224 -2.22 -6.33 5.81
CA GLY A 224 -1.34 -6.28 6.99
C GLY A 224 -0.60 -7.58 7.28
N GLY A 225 -0.51 -8.51 6.32
CA GLY A 225 0.30 -9.72 6.43
C GLY A 225 -0.42 -10.91 7.06
N LYS A 226 -1.75 -10.93 7.04
CA LYS A 226 -2.51 -12.11 7.47
C LYS A 226 -2.32 -13.25 6.46
N ASP A 227 -1.86 -14.40 6.95
CA ASP A 227 -1.74 -15.59 6.12
C ASP A 227 -3.13 -16.18 5.80
N GLU A 228 -3.45 -16.26 4.52
CA GLU A 228 -4.68 -16.85 3.99
C GLU A 228 -4.47 -18.29 3.47
N GLY A 229 -3.26 -18.85 3.63
CA GLY A 229 -2.89 -20.19 3.18
C GLY A 229 -2.82 -20.33 1.66
N LEU A 230 -2.51 -19.24 0.95
CA LEU A 230 -2.44 -19.20 -0.53
C LEU A 230 -1.09 -19.65 -1.09
N PHE A 231 -0.01 -19.51 -0.31
CA PHE A 231 1.36 -19.90 -0.67
C PHE A 231 2.19 -20.12 0.58
N ILE A 232 3.29 -20.85 0.46
CA ILE A 232 4.17 -21.23 1.58
C ILE A 232 5.63 -20.79 1.39
N GLY A 233 5.94 -20.13 0.26
CA GLY A 233 7.25 -19.60 -0.05
C GLY A 233 7.15 -18.52 -1.12
N ALA A 234 8.14 -17.63 -1.16
CA ALA A 234 8.18 -16.51 -2.10
C ALA A 234 9.55 -16.39 -2.77
N ILE A 235 9.54 -16.22 -4.09
CA ILE A 235 10.69 -15.79 -4.88
C ILE A 235 10.44 -14.36 -5.36
N VAL A 236 11.40 -13.48 -5.10
CA VAL A 236 11.35 -12.04 -5.38
C VAL A 236 12.54 -11.69 -6.28
N GLU A 237 12.36 -11.88 -7.59
CA GLU A 237 13.37 -11.66 -8.62
C GLU A 237 13.36 -10.19 -9.07
N SER A 238 14.37 -9.41 -8.63
CA SER A 238 14.51 -7.97 -8.87
C SER A 238 13.27 -7.20 -8.42
N SER A 239 13.22 -6.85 -7.13
CA SER A 239 12.09 -6.09 -6.56
C SER A 239 11.82 -4.83 -7.37
N PHE A 240 10.57 -4.41 -7.54
CA PHE A 240 10.26 -3.14 -8.23
C PHE A 240 9.27 -2.31 -7.40
N TRP A 241 9.80 -1.32 -6.68
CA TRP A 241 9.06 -0.42 -5.81
C TRP A 241 9.14 1.02 -6.35
N PRO A 242 8.30 1.39 -7.33
CA PRO A 242 8.14 2.78 -7.76
C PRO A 242 7.33 3.57 -6.71
N THR A 243 7.06 4.85 -6.98
CA THR A 243 6.20 5.66 -6.09
C THR A 243 4.80 5.03 -5.93
N GLN A 244 4.38 4.79 -4.69
CA GLN A 244 3.07 4.34 -4.26
C GLN A 244 2.34 5.52 -3.62
N ARG A 245 1.46 6.14 -4.40
CA ARG A 245 0.75 7.36 -4.00
C ARG A 245 -0.58 7.05 -3.32
N THR A 246 -1.18 8.07 -2.71
CA THR A 246 -2.55 8.00 -2.18
C THR A 246 -3.60 8.17 -3.28
N VAL A 247 -4.85 7.80 -3.00
CA VAL A 247 -5.98 8.00 -3.94
C VAL A 247 -6.15 9.47 -4.31
N SER A 248 -6.13 10.39 -3.34
CA SER A 248 -6.24 11.83 -3.57
C SER A 248 -5.13 12.39 -4.46
N GLU A 249 -3.94 11.82 -4.34
CA GLU A 249 -2.77 12.20 -5.13
C GLU A 249 -2.82 11.71 -6.59
N MET A 250 -3.76 10.82 -6.93
CA MET A 250 -4.02 10.30 -8.28
C MET A 250 -5.29 10.87 -8.91
N GLU A 251 -6.06 11.73 -8.23
CA GLU A 251 -7.25 12.34 -8.83
C GLU A 251 -6.93 13.14 -10.09
N PHE A 252 -5.77 13.81 -10.14
CA PHE A 252 -5.31 14.52 -11.36
C PHE A 252 -5.15 13.56 -12.55
N GLN A 253 -4.74 12.30 -12.29
CA GLN A 253 -4.55 11.27 -13.30
C GLN A 253 -5.90 10.78 -13.79
N PHE A 254 -6.86 10.57 -12.89
CA PHE A 254 -8.24 10.21 -13.25
C PHE A 254 -8.91 11.31 -14.09
N GLU A 255 -8.82 12.58 -13.68
CA GLU A 255 -9.41 13.70 -14.41
C GLU A 255 -8.79 13.87 -15.81
N ARG A 256 -7.47 13.69 -15.93
CA ARG A 256 -6.78 13.66 -17.22
C ARG A 256 -7.30 12.54 -18.10
N PHE A 257 -7.37 11.32 -17.56
CA PHE A 257 -7.85 10.15 -18.29
C PHE A 257 -9.30 10.35 -18.78
N VAL A 258 -10.17 10.92 -17.95
CA VAL A 258 -11.54 11.29 -18.31
C VAL A 258 -11.58 12.34 -19.43
N ASN A 259 -10.66 13.32 -19.43
CA ASN A 259 -10.57 14.31 -20.50
C ASN A 259 -10.11 13.69 -21.83
N ASP A 260 -9.05 12.90 -21.79
CA ASP A 260 -8.40 12.34 -22.98
C ASP A 260 -9.27 11.28 -23.69
N THR A 261 -10.16 10.65 -22.93
CA THR A 261 -11.19 9.73 -23.42
C THR A 261 -12.51 10.41 -23.82
N GLY A 262 -12.61 11.74 -23.68
CA GLY A 262 -13.79 12.52 -24.08
C GLY A 262 -14.97 12.45 -23.11
N CYS A 263 -14.77 11.96 -21.88
CA CYS A 263 -15.81 11.75 -20.87
C CYS A 263 -16.02 12.91 -19.89
N SER A 264 -15.35 14.05 -20.09
CA SER A 264 -15.36 15.19 -19.14
C SER A 264 -16.70 15.88 -18.95
N SER A 265 -17.60 15.78 -19.93
CA SER A 265 -18.96 16.36 -19.87
C SER A 265 -20.01 15.40 -19.29
N ALA A 266 -19.66 14.13 -19.07
CA ALA A 266 -20.58 13.14 -18.53
C ALA A 266 -20.85 13.40 -17.04
N ARG A 267 -22.10 13.21 -16.63
CA ARG A 267 -22.51 13.36 -15.22
C ARG A 267 -21.87 12.28 -14.33
N ASP A 268 -21.85 11.05 -14.80
CA ASP A 268 -21.11 9.95 -14.21
C ASP A 268 -19.90 9.64 -15.11
N SER A 269 -18.71 10.05 -14.66
CA SER A 269 -17.48 9.86 -15.42
C SER A 269 -17.14 8.38 -15.60
N LEU A 270 -17.42 7.54 -14.61
CA LEU A 270 -17.02 6.13 -14.63
C LEU A 270 -17.95 5.28 -15.51
N GLU A 271 -19.23 5.61 -15.53
CA GLU A 271 -20.19 5.06 -16.50
C GLU A 271 -19.76 5.38 -17.94
N CYS A 272 -19.47 6.65 -18.24
CA CYS A 272 -18.99 7.05 -19.58
C CYS A 272 -17.71 6.31 -19.99
N LEU A 273 -16.75 6.17 -19.08
CA LEU A 273 -15.50 5.43 -19.35
C LEU A 273 -15.74 3.94 -19.67
N ARG A 274 -16.75 3.31 -19.07
CA ARG A 274 -17.12 1.91 -19.34
C ARG A 274 -17.79 1.73 -20.71
N GLU A 275 -18.42 2.77 -21.22
CA GLU A 275 -19.06 2.77 -22.55
C GLU A 275 -18.06 2.97 -23.70
N GLN A 276 -16.87 3.52 -23.43
CA GLN A 276 -15.89 3.80 -24.48
C GLN A 276 -15.32 2.51 -25.07
N ASP A 277 -15.09 2.52 -26.39
CA ASP A 277 -14.29 1.47 -27.04
C ASP A 277 -12.82 1.51 -26.60
N ILE A 278 -12.13 0.38 -26.76
CA ILE A 278 -10.75 0.25 -26.29
C ILE A 278 -9.78 1.22 -27.00
N ALA A 279 -10.02 1.53 -28.28
CA ALA A 279 -9.22 2.50 -29.02
C ALA A 279 -9.34 3.91 -28.44
N THR A 280 -10.51 4.29 -27.93
CA THR A 280 -10.73 5.56 -27.25
C THR A 280 -10.11 5.57 -25.86
N ILE A 281 -10.20 4.45 -25.14
CA ILE A 281 -9.50 4.26 -23.85
C ILE A 281 -7.99 4.45 -24.01
N GLN A 282 -7.40 3.88 -25.06
CA GLN A 282 -5.95 3.98 -25.30
C GLN A 282 -5.46 5.42 -25.57
N LYS A 283 -6.35 6.35 -25.96
CA LYS A 283 -5.96 7.78 -26.06
C LYS A 283 -5.59 8.40 -24.71
N GLY A 284 -6.21 7.93 -23.62
CA GLY A 284 -5.90 8.37 -22.25
C GLY A 284 -4.94 7.44 -21.52
N ASN A 285 -4.75 6.21 -21.99
CA ASN A 285 -3.85 5.23 -21.39
C ASN A 285 -2.39 5.47 -21.84
N THR A 286 -1.89 6.67 -21.54
CA THR A 286 -0.56 7.15 -21.93
C THR A 286 0.11 7.90 -20.78
N GLY A 287 1.44 7.96 -20.80
CA GLY A 287 2.24 8.65 -19.78
C GLY A 287 2.13 10.17 -19.88
N SER A 288 2.09 10.86 -18.72
CA SER A 288 2.11 12.32 -18.68
C SER A 288 2.54 12.82 -17.29
N PRO A 289 3.13 14.03 -17.14
CA PRO A 289 3.83 14.40 -15.91
C PRO A 289 2.98 14.34 -14.65
N PHE A 290 3.56 13.90 -13.53
CA PHE A 290 2.95 14.08 -12.21
C PHE A 290 2.92 15.58 -11.82
N PRO A 291 1.96 16.03 -10.99
CA PRO A 291 1.99 17.37 -10.40
C PRO A 291 3.32 17.62 -9.68
N GLY A 292 3.96 18.76 -9.94
CA GLY A 292 5.30 19.08 -9.42
C GLY A 292 6.46 18.55 -10.26
N GLY A 293 6.20 17.66 -11.22
CA GLY A 293 7.14 17.23 -12.26
C GLY A 293 7.21 18.22 -13.43
N SER A 294 8.28 18.13 -14.21
CA SER A 294 8.47 18.87 -15.46
C SER A 294 7.93 18.10 -16.66
N SER A 295 7.86 18.74 -17.83
CA SER A 295 7.32 18.12 -19.05
C SER A 295 8.20 17.03 -19.66
N SER A 296 9.48 16.96 -19.29
CA SER A 296 10.42 15.96 -19.82
C SER A 296 11.60 15.72 -18.84
N PRO A 297 12.05 14.47 -18.65
CA PRO A 297 11.41 13.24 -19.14
C PRO A 297 10.03 13.04 -18.51
N LEU A 298 9.15 12.26 -19.16
CA LEU A 298 7.96 11.77 -18.49
C LEU A 298 8.38 10.83 -17.34
N PRO A 299 7.54 10.60 -16.33
CA PRO A 299 7.81 9.52 -15.37
C PRO A 299 7.89 8.18 -16.14
N ASP A 300 8.78 7.30 -15.72
CA ASP A 300 8.93 5.97 -16.34
C ASP A 300 7.67 5.12 -16.13
N TRP A 301 6.97 5.37 -15.02
CA TRP A 301 5.78 4.63 -14.61
C TRP A 301 4.70 5.60 -14.16
N TYR A 302 3.46 5.39 -14.64
CA TYR A 302 2.39 6.37 -14.46
C TYR A 302 1.15 5.80 -13.77
N PHE A 303 0.51 4.78 -14.33
CA PHE A 303 -0.55 4.04 -13.65
C PHE A 303 0.09 2.96 -12.77
N LEU A 304 -0.05 3.12 -11.45
CA LEU A 304 0.70 2.35 -10.45
C LEU A 304 -0.21 1.90 -9.30
N PRO A 305 0.19 0.88 -8.52
CA PRO A 305 -0.46 0.57 -7.25
C PRO A 305 -0.54 1.79 -6.32
N VAL A 306 -1.68 1.91 -5.62
CA VAL A 306 -1.93 2.98 -4.64
C VAL A 306 -2.22 2.42 -3.26
N THR A 307 -1.99 3.23 -2.22
CA THR A 307 -2.47 2.89 -0.87
C THR A 307 -4.00 2.92 -0.84
N ASP A 308 -4.64 1.75 -0.77
CA ASP A 308 -6.11 1.61 -0.83
C ASP A 308 -6.78 1.48 0.55
N GLY A 309 -6.01 1.23 1.62
CA GLY A 309 -6.50 1.10 3.00
C GLY A 309 -7.07 -0.29 3.35
N SER A 310 -6.93 -1.26 2.44
CA SER A 310 -7.44 -2.62 2.53
C SER A 310 -6.38 -3.65 2.12
N LEU A 311 -6.32 -4.06 0.84
CA LEU A 311 -5.28 -4.95 0.30
C LEU A 311 -3.90 -4.34 0.52
N VAL A 312 -3.77 -3.04 0.19
CA VAL A 312 -2.56 -2.24 0.39
C VAL A 312 -2.84 -1.19 1.46
N PRO A 313 -2.66 -1.53 2.75
CA PRO A 313 -2.99 -0.62 3.85
C PRO A 313 -1.92 0.44 4.14
N ASP A 314 -0.68 0.23 3.69
CA ASP A 314 0.46 1.13 3.93
C ASP A 314 1.55 0.95 2.85
N GLU A 315 2.62 1.76 2.93
CA GLU A 315 3.82 1.61 2.09
C GLU A 315 4.56 0.32 2.38
N LEU A 316 5.20 -0.26 1.36
CA LEU A 316 5.93 -1.53 1.49
C LEU A 316 7.07 -1.43 2.52
N TYR A 317 7.87 -0.36 2.49
CA TYR A 317 8.91 -0.14 3.51
C TYR A 317 8.34 -0.17 4.93
N ASN A 318 7.19 0.47 5.17
CA ASN A 318 6.54 0.52 6.48
C ASN A 318 5.97 -0.84 6.88
N ALA A 319 5.30 -1.53 5.95
CA ALA A 319 4.71 -2.84 6.19
C ALA A 319 5.79 -3.87 6.58
N PHE A 320 6.92 -3.88 5.88
CA PHE A 320 8.04 -4.78 6.18
C PHE A 320 8.79 -4.38 7.46
N ASP A 321 8.95 -3.08 7.77
CA ASP A 321 9.50 -2.62 9.06
C ASP A 321 8.65 -3.10 10.24
N ALA A 322 7.33 -2.90 10.15
CA ALA A 322 6.37 -3.30 11.18
C ALA A 322 6.24 -4.82 11.34
N GLY A 323 6.77 -5.61 10.40
CA GLY A 323 6.54 -7.05 10.38
C GLY A 323 5.14 -7.45 9.91
N ASN A 324 4.42 -6.55 9.23
CA ASN A 324 3.07 -6.78 8.70
C ASN A 324 3.12 -7.50 7.34
N PHE A 325 3.74 -8.67 7.34
CA PHE A 325 3.83 -9.55 6.18
C PHE A 325 3.82 -11.02 6.59
N ILE A 326 3.47 -11.93 5.69
CA ILE A 326 3.44 -13.38 5.94
C ILE A 326 4.87 -13.91 6.16
N LYS A 327 5.07 -14.71 7.22
CA LYS A 327 6.40 -15.25 7.57
C LYS A 327 6.60 -16.62 6.90
N VAL A 328 7.03 -16.61 5.65
CA VAL A 328 7.41 -17.79 4.86
C VAL A 328 8.86 -17.68 4.37
N PRO A 329 9.51 -18.80 3.97
CA PRO A 329 10.81 -18.75 3.32
C PRO A 329 10.84 -17.83 2.10
N VAL A 330 11.95 -17.11 1.92
CA VAL A 330 12.14 -16.13 0.84
C VAL A 330 13.46 -16.37 0.11
N LEU A 331 13.40 -16.39 -1.21
CA LEU A 331 14.56 -16.26 -2.10
C LEU A 331 14.41 -14.92 -2.83
N VAL A 332 15.35 -14.00 -2.65
CA VAL A 332 15.27 -12.63 -3.18
C VAL A 332 16.61 -12.22 -3.77
N GLY A 333 16.63 -11.37 -4.77
CA GLY A 333 17.88 -10.84 -5.28
C GLY A 333 17.66 -9.90 -6.45
N ASP A 334 18.77 -9.35 -6.93
CA ASP A 334 18.79 -8.24 -7.88
C ASP A 334 20.02 -8.36 -8.78
N ASP A 335 20.00 -7.67 -9.92
CA ASP A 335 21.13 -7.54 -10.84
C ASP A 335 22.16 -6.51 -10.36
N THR A 336 23.36 -6.52 -10.95
CA THR A 336 24.38 -5.51 -10.64
C THR A 336 23.97 -4.11 -11.10
N ASP A 337 23.30 -3.97 -12.25
CA ASP A 337 23.02 -2.68 -12.90
C ASP A 337 21.53 -2.51 -13.23
N GLU A 338 20.67 -2.75 -12.23
CA GLU A 338 19.20 -2.70 -12.32
C GLU A 338 18.65 -1.47 -13.06
N GLY A 339 19.15 -0.28 -12.72
CA GLY A 339 18.64 0.97 -13.28
C GLY A 339 19.04 1.24 -14.74
N SER A 340 19.86 0.40 -15.37
CA SER A 340 20.49 0.69 -16.66
C SER A 340 19.51 0.77 -17.84
N ASN A 341 18.39 0.06 -17.78
CA ASN A 341 17.36 0.12 -18.83
C ASN A 341 16.34 1.24 -18.65
N PHE A 342 16.28 1.85 -17.45
CA PHE A 342 15.20 2.77 -17.07
C PHE A 342 15.72 4.18 -16.84
N ALA A 343 16.90 4.30 -16.23
CA ALA A 343 17.40 5.59 -15.79
C ALA A 343 17.64 6.56 -16.96
N TYR A 344 17.28 7.82 -16.72
CA TYR A 344 17.46 8.87 -17.72
C TYR A 344 18.93 8.99 -18.18
N ASN A 345 19.13 9.18 -19.48
CA ASN A 345 20.44 9.37 -20.11
C ASN A 345 21.04 10.76 -19.78
N ALA A 346 21.41 10.96 -18.52
CA ALA A 346 21.75 12.25 -17.95
C ALA A 346 23.10 12.80 -18.46
N SER A 347 23.11 14.08 -18.82
CA SER A 347 24.33 14.82 -19.21
C SER A 347 24.91 15.66 -18.08
N SER A 348 24.14 15.88 -17.00
CA SER A 348 24.48 16.73 -15.87
C SER A 348 23.80 16.27 -14.58
N SER A 349 24.29 16.72 -13.41
CA SER A 349 23.60 16.52 -12.12
C SER A 349 22.17 17.09 -12.12
N ALA A 350 21.93 18.16 -12.87
CA ALA A 350 20.58 18.73 -12.99
C ALA A 350 19.62 17.82 -13.77
N ASP A 351 20.13 17.01 -14.70
CA ASP A 351 19.32 16.01 -15.40
C ASP A 351 18.96 14.86 -14.47
N VAL A 352 19.90 14.39 -13.64
CA VAL A 352 19.64 13.37 -12.61
C VAL A 352 18.56 13.87 -11.65
N SER A 353 18.72 15.08 -11.09
CA SER A 353 17.70 15.67 -10.21
C SER A 353 16.34 15.85 -10.89
N ARG A 354 16.30 16.21 -12.17
CA ARG A 354 15.04 16.35 -12.92
C ARG A 354 14.35 15.00 -13.10
N PHE A 355 15.10 13.96 -13.46
CA PHE A 355 14.58 12.60 -13.60
C PHE A 355 13.98 12.08 -12.28
N PHE A 356 14.71 12.24 -11.18
CA PHE A 356 14.19 11.88 -9.84
C PHE A 356 12.99 12.72 -9.45
N LYS A 357 12.98 14.03 -9.71
CA LYS A 357 11.83 14.89 -9.43
C LYS A 357 10.60 14.53 -10.25
N ASN A 358 10.77 14.08 -11.49
CA ASN A 358 9.65 13.73 -12.35
C ASN A 358 9.01 12.37 -11.96
N ASN A 359 9.80 11.44 -11.39
CA ASN A 359 9.30 10.15 -10.88
C ASN A 359 8.85 10.24 -9.40
N TYR A 360 9.49 11.09 -8.59
CA TYR A 360 9.24 11.30 -7.17
C TYR A 360 8.98 12.79 -6.91
N PRO A 361 7.79 13.31 -7.27
CA PRO A 361 7.49 14.74 -7.30
C PRO A 361 7.53 15.44 -5.94
N ASN A 362 7.59 14.69 -4.84
CA ASN A 362 7.62 15.24 -3.49
C ASN A 362 9.04 15.46 -2.95
N LEU A 363 10.09 14.99 -3.65
CA LEU A 363 11.48 15.29 -3.33
C LEU A 363 11.75 16.80 -3.43
N ASN A 364 12.36 17.36 -2.40
CA ASN A 364 12.76 18.76 -2.39
C ASN A 364 14.17 18.98 -2.96
N SER A 365 14.53 20.24 -3.23
CA SER A 365 15.82 20.57 -3.84
C SER A 365 17.04 20.15 -3.02
N GLN A 366 16.92 20.09 -1.69
CA GLN A 366 18.01 19.63 -0.82
C GLN A 366 18.22 18.13 -1.00
N GLN A 367 17.15 17.34 -0.96
CA GLN A 367 17.20 15.88 -1.14
C GLN A 367 17.72 15.51 -2.53
N LEU A 368 17.30 16.22 -3.57
CA LEU A 368 17.82 16.03 -4.93
C LEU A 368 19.33 16.33 -5.03
N ASN A 369 19.84 17.27 -4.23
CA ASN A 369 21.28 17.53 -4.13
C ASN A 369 22.00 16.45 -3.32
N GLU A 370 21.38 15.92 -2.27
CA GLU A 370 21.92 14.80 -1.48
C GLU A 370 22.05 13.54 -2.34
N ILE A 371 21.05 13.24 -3.19
CA ILE A 371 21.13 12.15 -4.18
C ILE A 371 22.37 12.32 -5.08
N ASN A 372 22.61 13.52 -5.60
CA ASN A 372 23.79 13.80 -6.42
C ASN A 372 25.13 13.72 -5.67
N GLN A 373 25.12 13.85 -4.34
CA GLN A 373 26.31 13.72 -3.51
C GLN A 373 26.64 12.25 -3.23
N VAL A 374 25.62 11.43 -2.94
CA VAL A 374 25.76 9.98 -2.74
C VAL A 374 26.12 9.30 -4.07
N TYR A 375 25.46 9.70 -5.17
CA TYR A 375 25.70 9.20 -6.52
C TYR A 375 26.32 10.27 -7.41
N PRO A 376 27.64 10.53 -7.29
CA PRO A 376 28.34 11.46 -8.17
C PRO A 376 28.48 10.88 -9.58
N ARG A 377 28.91 11.72 -10.53
CA ARG A 377 29.04 11.44 -11.98
C ARG A 377 29.49 10.03 -12.38
N GLY A 378 30.41 9.40 -11.64
CA GLY A 378 30.91 8.06 -11.94
C GLY A 378 31.78 7.97 -13.19
N LYS A 379 32.00 6.75 -13.67
CA LYS A 379 32.74 6.47 -14.91
C LYS A 379 31.84 6.69 -16.13
N LEU A 380 32.44 7.07 -17.26
CA LEU A 380 31.71 7.13 -18.53
C LEU A 380 31.38 5.72 -19.01
N LEU A 381 30.10 5.47 -19.33
CA LEU A 381 29.62 4.22 -19.91
C LEU A 381 29.46 4.35 -21.44
N PRO A 382 29.74 3.29 -22.21
CA PRO A 382 29.54 3.29 -23.67
C PRO A 382 28.15 3.76 -24.07
N ARG A 383 28.02 4.48 -25.19
CA ARG A 383 26.74 4.92 -25.79
C ARG A 383 25.86 5.86 -24.95
N HIS A 384 26.24 6.17 -23.71
CA HIS A 384 25.48 7.01 -22.80
C HIS A 384 26.19 8.33 -22.47
N ALA A 385 25.42 9.28 -21.97
CA ALA A 385 25.88 10.60 -21.57
C ALA A 385 26.67 10.56 -20.25
N ALA A 386 27.33 11.68 -19.95
CA ALA A 386 28.37 11.75 -18.93
C ALA A 386 27.95 11.47 -17.48
N TYR A 387 26.65 11.54 -17.15
CA TYR A 387 26.08 11.29 -15.82
C TYR A 387 25.12 10.09 -15.81
N PHE A 388 25.01 9.34 -16.90
CA PHE A 388 24.13 8.17 -16.95
C PHE A 388 24.50 7.11 -15.91
N GLY A 389 25.79 6.85 -15.66
CA GLY A 389 26.21 5.91 -14.62
C GLY A 389 25.69 6.29 -13.22
N ALA A 390 25.68 7.59 -12.89
CA ALA A 390 25.10 8.08 -11.64
C ALA A 390 23.57 7.89 -11.61
N SER A 391 22.90 8.24 -12.72
CA SER A 391 21.45 8.06 -12.90
C SER A 391 21.03 6.60 -12.71
N SER A 392 21.74 5.68 -13.38
CA SER A 392 21.51 4.24 -13.35
C SER A 392 21.73 3.64 -11.97
N ALA A 393 22.85 3.94 -11.33
CA ALA A 393 23.15 3.44 -9.98
C ALA A 393 22.11 3.94 -8.97
N ALA A 394 21.83 5.25 -8.97
CA ALA A 394 20.87 5.85 -8.05
C ALA A 394 19.46 5.24 -8.23
N TYR A 395 18.99 5.10 -9.48
CA TYR A 395 17.64 4.62 -9.73
C TYR A 395 17.50 3.11 -9.51
N GLY A 396 18.54 2.34 -9.86
CA GLY A 396 18.63 0.91 -9.58
C GLY A 396 18.54 0.64 -8.08
N ASP A 397 19.33 1.35 -7.27
CA ASP A 397 19.31 1.19 -5.83
C ASP A 397 17.98 1.67 -5.21
N ALA A 398 17.47 2.83 -5.62
CA ALA A 398 16.22 3.40 -5.09
C ALA A 398 14.99 2.51 -5.34
N THR A 399 14.90 1.91 -6.52
CA THR A 399 13.67 1.31 -7.05
C THR A 399 13.72 -0.23 -7.01
N PHE A 400 14.92 -0.84 -6.97
CA PHE A 400 15.09 -2.29 -7.05
C PHE A 400 15.94 -2.88 -5.91
N THR A 401 17.25 -2.60 -5.91
CA THR A 401 18.21 -3.30 -5.04
C THR A 401 18.01 -3.03 -3.55
N CYS A 402 17.74 -1.78 -3.16
CA CYS A 402 17.50 -1.47 -1.75
C CYS A 402 16.14 -1.99 -1.24
N PRO A 403 15.06 -1.93 -2.04
CA PRO A 403 13.86 -2.73 -1.79
C PRO A 403 14.12 -4.23 -1.59
N GLY A 404 14.89 -4.88 -2.49
CA GLY A 404 15.26 -6.30 -2.36
C GLY A 404 16.00 -6.61 -1.05
N ASN A 405 17.01 -5.80 -0.72
CA ASN A 405 17.72 -5.89 0.56
C ASN A 405 16.79 -5.65 1.78
N HIS A 406 15.79 -4.78 1.65
CA HIS A 406 14.82 -4.51 2.71
C HIS A 406 13.88 -5.71 2.95
N VAL A 407 13.45 -6.38 1.88
CA VAL A 407 12.71 -7.66 1.96
C VAL A 407 13.58 -8.72 2.64
N ALA A 408 14.82 -8.92 2.18
CA ALA A 408 15.75 -9.93 2.71
C ALA A 408 15.98 -9.73 4.22
N SER A 409 16.43 -8.52 4.60
CA SER A 409 16.73 -8.20 5.99
C SER A 409 15.48 -8.25 6.89
N SER A 410 14.30 -7.88 6.38
CA SER A 410 13.05 -7.92 7.15
C SER A 410 12.54 -9.33 7.37
N ALA A 411 12.51 -10.17 6.34
CA ALA A 411 12.13 -11.57 6.48
C ALA A 411 13.12 -12.33 7.39
N ALA A 412 14.42 -12.05 7.28
CA ALA A 412 15.45 -12.70 8.08
C ALA A 412 15.35 -12.40 9.59
N ARG A 413 14.67 -11.32 10.01
CA ARG A 413 14.38 -11.08 11.44
C ARG A 413 13.50 -12.17 12.05
N TYR A 414 12.64 -12.80 11.24
CA TYR A 414 11.67 -13.80 11.68
C TYR A 414 12.07 -15.22 11.28
N LEU A 415 12.68 -15.38 10.11
CA LEU A 415 13.10 -16.67 9.54
C LEU A 415 14.57 -16.63 9.08
N PRO A 416 15.54 -16.45 10.00
CA PRO A 416 16.95 -16.25 9.63
C PRO A 416 17.56 -17.44 8.88
N ASN A 417 17.02 -18.65 9.07
CA ASN A 417 17.48 -19.88 8.43
C ASN A 417 16.78 -20.17 7.09
N SER A 418 15.91 -19.28 6.62
CA SER A 418 15.06 -19.52 5.44
C SER A 418 14.94 -18.30 4.54
N VAL A 419 15.95 -17.43 4.55
CA VAL A 419 16.02 -16.27 3.67
C VAL A 419 17.35 -16.28 2.94
N TRP A 420 17.31 -16.31 1.62
CA TRP A 420 18.47 -16.35 0.74
C TRP A 420 18.47 -15.15 -0.18
N ASN A 421 19.61 -14.46 -0.25
CA ASN A 421 19.79 -13.32 -1.15
C ASN A 421 20.77 -13.66 -2.27
N TYR A 422 20.57 -13.14 -3.48
CA TYR A 422 21.54 -13.24 -4.57
C TYR A 422 21.88 -11.88 -5.19
N ARG A 423 22.99 -11.84 -5.93
CA ARG A 423 23.24 -10.81 -6.94
C ARG A 423 23.57 -11.50 -8.26
N VAL A 424 22.84 -11.19 -9.32
CA VAL A 424 23.18 -11.64 -10.67
C VAL A 424 24.31 -10.77 -11.20
N ASN A 425 25.37 -11.42 -11.68
CA ASN A 425 26.51 -10.77 -12.31
C ASN A 425 26.93 -11.53 -13.57
N ILE A 426 25.97 -11.94 -14.38
CA ILE A 426 26.20 -12.67 -15.62
C ILE A 426 26.67 -11.67 -16.68
N ILE A 427 27.99 -11.64 -16.92
CA ILE A 427 28.60 -10.69 -17.85
C ILE A 427 28.32 -11.11 -19.29
N ASP A 428 27.74 -10.20 -20.07
CA ASP A 428 27.52 -10.37 -21.51
C ASP A 428 28.21 -9.25 -22.29
N GLU A 429 29.05 -9.60 -23.28
CA GLU A 429 29.84 -8.64 -24.03
C GLU A 429 28.99 -7.59 -24.75
N SER A 430 27.81 -7.97 -25.25
CA SER A 430 26.91 -7.06 -25.95
C SER A 430 26.27 -6.05 -24.98
N ASN A 431 25.90 -6.50 -23.77
CA ASN A 431 25.40 -5.63 -22.70
C ASN A 431 26.48 -4.64 -22.24
N ILE A 432 27.71 -5.12 -22.01
CA ILE A 432 28.85 -4.27 -21.63
C ILE A 432 29.15 -3.24 -22.74
N ALA A 433 29.18 -3.67 -24.01
CA ALA A 433 29.39 -2.77 -25.15
C ALA A 433 28.22 -1.79 -25.38
N GLY A 434 27.02 -2.16 -24.94
CA GLY A 434 25.84 -1.30 -24.87
C GLY A 434 25.92 -0.24 -23.77
N GLY A 435 26.76 -0.47 -22.74
CA GLY A 435 26.90 0.40 -21.58
C GLY A 435 25.83 0.17 -20.51
N ILE A 436 25.17 -0.99 -20.52
CA ILE A 436 24.10 -1.35 -19.59
C ILE A 436 24.52 -2.36 -18.50
N GLY A 437 25.79 -2.78 -18.48
CA GLY A 437 26.32 -3.62 -17.40
C GLY A 437 25.69 -5.02 -17.36
N VAL A 438 25.22 -5.44 -16.18
CA VAL A 438 24.33 -6.58 -15.99
C VAL A 438 22.92 -6.03 -15.73
N PRO A 439 22.07 -5.93 -16.77
CA PRO A 439 20.81 -5.20 -16.71
C PRO A 439 19.72 -6.00 -16.00
N HIS A 440 18.62 -5.31 -15.68
CA HIS A 440 17.44 -5.86 -15.03
C HIS A 440 16.92 -7.15 -15.70
N THR A 441 16.75 -8.21 -14.90
CA THR A 441 16.17 -9.52 -15.25
C THR A 441 16.95 -10.30 -16.31
N PHE A 442 18.26 -10.03 -16.44
CA PHE A 442 19.07 -10.70 -17.44
C PHE A 442 19.20 -12.21 -17.20
N GLU A 443 18.98 -12.68 -15.96
CA GLU A 443 19.02 -14.08 -15.55
C GLU A 443 17.81 -14.91 -15.96
N LEU A 444 16.75 -14.31 -16.50
CA LEU A 444 15.52 -15.02 -16.87
C LEU A 444 15.76 -16.31 -17.70
N PRO A 445 16.60 -16.30 -18.76
CA PRO A 445 16.96 -17.54 -19.47
C PRO A 445 17.79 -18.53 -18.65
N ALA A 446 18.51 -18.07 -17.61
CA ALA A 446 19.21 -18.93 -16.67
C ALA A 446 18.27 -19.62 -15.67
N ILE A 447 17.15 -19.00 -15.32
CA ILE A 447 16.12 -19.58 -14.45
C ILE A 447 15.28 -20.60 -15.23
N PHE A 448 14.70 -20.19 -16.37
CA PHE A 448 13.71 -21.00 -17.09
C PHE A 448 14.31 -21.87 -18.20
N GLY A 449 15.54 -21.59 -18.61
CA GLY A 449 16.22 -22.26 -19.71
C GLY A 449 16.14 -21.49 -21.02
N ALA A 450 17.18 -21.66 -21.85
CA ALA A 450 17.30 -20.99 -23.13
C ALA A 450 16.10 -21.30 -24.06
N GLY A 451 15.39 -20.25 -24.48
CA GLY A 451 14.21 -20.33 -25.35
C GLY A 451 12.87 -20.33 -24.59
N SER A 452 12.86 -20.63 -23.29
CA SER A 452 11.62 -20.68 -22.49
C SER A 452 11.03 -19.28 -22.22
N THR A 453 11.85 -18.23 -22.33
CA THR A 453 11.46 -16.83 -22.11
C THR A 453 11.30 -16.05 -23.42
N GLY A 454 11.16 -16.76 -24.55
CA GLY A 454 11.14 -16.21 -25.90
C GLY A 454 12.36 -16.61 -26.73
N THR A 455 12.29 -16.34 -28.03
CA THR A 455 13.37 -16.67 -28.98
C THR A 455 14.63 -15.86 -28.66
N LEU A 456 15.70 -16.55 -28.28
CA LEU A 456 17.02 -15.92 -28.11
C LEU A 456 17.63 -15.59 -29.47
N SER A 457 18.41 -14.51 -29.53
CA SER A 457 19.27 -14.23 -30.69
C SER A 457 20.27 -15.37 -30.92
N SER A 458 20.63 -15.61 -32.18
CA SER A 458 21.58 -16.68 -32.55
C SER A 458 22.97 -16.51 -31.95
N ASP A 459 23.34 -15.28 -31.59
CA ASP A 459 24.60 -14.91 -30.94
C ASP A 459 24.48 -14.73 -29.42
N SER A 460 23.34 -15.10 -28.82
CA SER A 460 23.14 -15.00 -27.37
C SER A 460 24.24 -15.74 -26.59
N SER A 461 24.80 -15.07 -25.57
CA SER A 461 25.82 -15.69 -24.72
C SER A 461 25.33 -16.91 -23.96
N TYR A 462 24.02 -17.02 -23.70
CA TYR A 462 23.40 -18.20 -23.10
C TYR A 462 23.52 -19.46 -23.96
N LEU A 463 23.79 -19.33 -25.26
CA LEU A 463 24.08 -20.44 -26.17
C LEU A 463 25.58 -20.73 -26.29
N THR A 464 26.43 -19.89 -25.70
CA THR A 464 27.89 -19.96 -25.80
C THR A 464 28.55 -19.87 -24.43
N TYR A 465 29.21 -18.75 -24.11
CA TYR A 465 30.08 -18.65 -22.93
C TYR A 465 29.34 -18.46 -21.60
N ASN A 466 28.05 -18.11 -21.61
CA ASN A 466 27.20 -18.07 -20.42
C ASN A 466 26.29 -19.31 -20.27
N ALA A 467 26.36 -20.30 -21.18
CA ALA A 467 25.50 -21.49 -21.10
C ALA A 467 25.61 -22.25 -19.77
N ALA A 468 26.78 -22.24 -19.13
CA ALA A 468 27.03 -22.99 -17.90
C ALA A 468 26.33 -22.40 -16.65
N ILE A 469 25.85 -21.16 -16.68
CA ILE A 469 25.11 -20.59 -15.54
C ILE A 469 23.66 -21.08 -15.48
N ILE A 470 23.08 -21.50 -16.61
CA ILE A 470 21.69 -21.97 -16.71
C ILE A 470 21.42 -23.15 -15.76
N PRO A 471 22.13 -24.29 -15.83
CA PRO A 471 21.86 -25.40 -14.93
C PRO A 471 22.10 -25.04 -13.46
N VAL A 472 23.06 -24.16 -13.16
CA VAL A 472 23.34 -23.70 -11.79
C VAL A 472 22.14 -22.94 -11.23
N THR A 473 21.70 -21.89 -11.94
CA THR A 473 20.59 -21.03 -11.50
C THR A 473 19.27 -21.80 -11.46
N MET A 474 18.92 -22.50 -12.53
CA MET A 474 17.68 -23.28 -12.64
C MET A 474 17.50 -24.26 -11.47
N HIS A 475 18.55 -25.00 -11.08
CA HIS A 475 18.44 -25.98 -9.99
C HIS A 475 18.30 -25.34 -8.61
N TYR A 476 18.87 -24.15 -8.37
CA TYR A 476 18.61 -23.43 -7.11
C TYR A 476 17.14 -23.03 -6.98
N PHE A 477 16.56 -22.50 -8.06
CA PHE A 477 15.16 -22.07 -8.07
C PHE A 477 14.21 -23.27 -7.97
N ILE A 478 14.45 -24.34 -8.75
CA ILE A 478 13.71 -25.60 -8.64
C ILE A 478 13.81 -26.20 -7.24
N SER A 479 14.99 -26.22 -6.63
CA SER A 479 15.19 -26.72 -5.26
C SER A 479 14.39 -25.90 -4.24
N PHE A 480 14.38 -24.58 -4.37
CA PHE A 480 13.59 -23.71 -3.50
C PHE A 480 12.08 -23.93 -3.70
N VAL A 481 11.61 -24.07 -4.93
CA VAL A 481 10.21 -24.40 -5.23
C VAL A 481 9.81 -25.73 -4.58
N GLN A 482 10.67 -26.73 -4.61
CA GLN A 482 10.34 -28.06 -4.09
C GLN A 482 10.49 -28.19 -2.57
N THR A 483 11.42 -27.44 -1.95
CA THR A 483 11.84 -27.71 -0.56
C THR A 483 11.98 -26.47 0.30
N LEU A 484 11.67 -25.29 -0.25
CA LEU A 484 11.85 -23.98 0.38
C LEU A 484 13.30 -23.71 0.81
N ASN A 485 14.26 -24.39 0.17
CA ASN A 485 15.69 -24.21 0.34
C ASN A 485 16.39 -24.43 -1.01
N PRO A 486 17.20 -23.47 -1.49
CA PRO A 486 17.86 -23.61 -2.79
C PRO A 486 18.93 -24.72 -2.80
N ASN A 487 19.39 -25.20 -1.65
CA ASN A 487 20.55 -26.10 -1.58
C ASN A 487 20.24 -27.59 -1.74
N THR A 488 18.99 -28.02 -1.47
CA THR A 488 18.60 -29.44 -1.37
C THR A 488 18.87 -30.20 -2.65
N TYR A 489 18.46 -29.63 -3.78
CA TYR A 489 18.60 -30.19 -5.12
C TYR A 489 19.41 -29.27 -6.05
N ARG A 490 20.31 -28.46 -5.48
CA ARG A 490 21.20 -27.60 -6.28
C ARG A 490 22.02 -28.45 -7.26
N TYR A 491 22.44 -27.83 -8.36
CA TYR A 491 23.27 -28.49 -9.36
C TYR A 491 24.56 -29.07 -8.74
N ALA A 492 25.04 -30.21 -9.24
CA ALA A 492 26.04 -31.03 -8.56
C ALA A 492 27.33 -30.30 -8.15
N THR A 493 27.78 -29.34 -8.95
CA THR A 493 29.01 -28.54 -8.69
C THR A 493 28.71 -27.13 -8.19
N ALA A 494 27.45 -26.79 -7.95
CA ALA A 494 27.07 -25.48 -7.44
C ALA A 494 27.46 -25.35 -5.95
N PRO A 495 27.97 -24.19 -5.51
CA PRO A 495 28.35 -23.97 -4.12
C PRO A 495 27.15 -24.03 -3.19
N GLU A 496 27.40 -24.12 -1.89
CA GLU A 496 26.35 -23.89 -0.91
C GLU A 496 25.95 -22.40 -0.90
N TRP A 497 24.65 -22.14 -0.97
CA TRP A 497 24.06 -20.82 -0.85
C TRP A 497 23.61 -20.61 0.60
N ASN A 498 24.42 -19.88 1.35
CA ASN A 498 24.11 -19.53 2.74
C ASN A 498 23.01 -18.47 2.81
N THR A 499 22.29 -18.47 3.92
CA THR A 499 21.22 -17.50 4.21
C THR A 499 21.76 -16.07 4.37
N TRP A 500 20.87 -15.08 4.33
CA TRP A 500 21.18 -13.66 4.45
C TRP A 500 22.09 -13.31 5.63
N GLY A 501 21.84 -13.87 6.82
CA GLY A 501 22.62 -13.58 8.02
C GLY A 501 22.69 -12.09 8.32
N ASN A 502 23.90 -11.50 8.23
CA ASN A 502 24.16 -10.08 8.45
C ASN A 502 24.37 -9.28 7.14
N GLY A 503 23.90 -9.78 5.99
CA GLY A 503 24.12 -9.18 4.68
C GLY A 503 25.08 -10.02 3.82
N GLN A 504 24.76 -11.29 3.62
CA GLN A 504 25.47 -12.20 2.71
C GLN A 504 24.56 -12.58 1.55
N ARG A 505 25.14 -12.77 0.37
CA ARG A 505 24.41 -13.19 -0.83
C ARG A 505 25.24 -14.07 -1.75
N LEU A 506 24.58 -14.87 -2.57
CA LEU A 506 25.25 -15.62 -3.63
C LEU A 506 25.41 -14.73 -4.87
N ARG A 507 26.64 -14.54 -5.35
CA ARG A 507 26.88 -13.96 -6.68
C ARG A 507 26.67 -15.05 -7.72
N LEU A 508 25.69 -14.88 -8.62
CA LEU A 508 25.47 -15.76 -9.76
C LEU A 508 26.23 -15.21 -10.97
N GLN A 509 27.34 -15.87 -11.31
CA GLN A 509 28.19 -15.50 -12.44
C GLN A 509 28.82 -16.75 -13.04
N THR A 510 28.84 -16.85 -14.37
CA THR A 510 29.41 -17.99 -15.07
C THR A 510 30.85 -18.24 -14.65
N ASN A 511 31.15 -19.47 -14.25
CA ASN A 511 32.47 -19.92 -13.76
C ASN A 511 33.00 -19.22 -12.49
N ASP A 512 32.23 -18.32 -11.87
CA ASP A 512 32.65 -17.53 -10.70
C ASP A 512 31.46 -17.26 -9.75
N THR A 513 30.64 -18.30 -9.57
CA THR A 513 29.51 -18.29 -8.63
C THR A 513 30.02 -18.60 -7.23
N ALA A 514 29.82 -17.67 -6.29
CA ALA A 514 30.31 -17.80 -4.92
C ALA A 514 29.54 -16.88 -3.95
N MET A 515 29.59 -17.19 -2.66
CA MET A 515 29.07 -16.29 -1.62
C MET A 515 29.91 -15.01 -1.55
N GLU A 516 29.25 -13.88 -1.32
CA GLU A 516 29.88 -12.58 -1.06
C GLU A 516 29.12 -11.81 0.03
N ALA A 517 29.84 -10.93 0.72
CA ALA A 517 29.22 -9.97 1.62
C ALA A 517 28.66 -8.79 0.82
N VAL A 518 27.48 -8.30 1.22
CA VAL A 518 26.98 -7.01 0.76
C VAL A 518 27.95 -5.94 1.26
N PRO A 519 28.49 -5.06 0.38
CA PRO A 519 29.40 -4.02 0.81
C PRO A 519 28.75 -3.06 1.81
N GLU A 520 29.50 -2.62 2.82
CA GLU A 520 29.04 -1.62 3.78
C GLU A 520 28.56 -0.33 3.10
N SER A 521 29.18 0.06 1.98
CA SER A 521 28.71 1.21 1.19
C SER A 521 27.29 1.01 0.68
N SER A 522 26.96 -0.16 0.14
CA SER A 522 25.60 -0.46 -0.34
C SER A 522 24.58 -0.46 0.80
N LEU A 523 24.96 -0.92 2.01
CA LEU A 523 24.09 -0.82 3.19
C LEU A 523 23.83 0.64 3.59
N GLN A 524 24.84 1.51 3.48
CA GLN A 524 24.72 2.94 3.72
C GLN A 524 23.87 3.64 2.66
N ASP A 525 24.04 3.27 1.40
CA ASP A 525 23.23 3.75 0.27
C ASP A 525 21.76 3.39 0.46
N CYS A 526 21.46 2.16 0.89
CA CYS A 526 20.10 1.75 1.22
C CYS A 526 19.55 2.43 2.48
N ALA A 527 20.38 2.71 3.48
CA ALA A 527 19.97 3.53 4.63
C ALA A 527 19.63 4.97 4.22
N PHE A 528 20.37 5.53 3.25
CA PHE A 528 20.06 6.83 2.65
C PHE A 528 18.69 6.80 1.94
N TRP A 529 18.44 5.83 1.05
CA TRP A 529 17.13 5.71 0.38
C TRP A 529 15.99 5.49 1.37
N LYS A 530 16.21 4.71 2.42
CA LYS A 530 15.22 4.51 3.48
C LYS A 530 14.84 5.84 4.16
N SER A 531 15.79 6.75 4.36
CA SER A 531 15.52 8.08 4.91
C SER A 531 14.65 8.97 4.01
N LEU A 532 14.58 8.64 2.71
CA LEU A 532 13.79 9.34 1.70
C LEU A 532 12.46 8.65 1.37
N SER A 533 12.12 7.52 2.02
CA SER A 533 10.88 6.77 1.74
C SER A 533 9.62 7.65 1.79
N VAL A 534 9.40 8.42 2.86
CA VAL A 534 8.23 9.31 2.98
C VAL A 534 8.07 10.28 1.79
N PRO A 535 9.07 11.14 1.45
CA PRO A 535 8.98 12.05 0.32
C PRO A 535 9.09 11.38 -1.06
N MET A 536 9.40 10.09 -1.16
CA MET A 536 9.32 9.33 -2.41
C MET A 536 7.91 8.78 -2.64
N GLU A 537 7.20 8.39 -1.58
CA GLU A 537 5.85 7.80 -1.71
C GLU A 537 4.72 8.85 -1.65
N ARG A 538 4.82 9.82 -0.74
CA ARG A 538 3.69 10.72 -0.41
C ARG A 538 4.10 12.17 -0.37
N ALA A 539 3.18 13.06 -0.69
CA ALA A 539 3.35 14.48 -0.46
C ALA A 539 3.41 14.68 1.05
N ASN A 540 4.48 15.31 1.53
CA ASN A 540 4.39 16.05 2.77
C ASN A 540 3.30 17.08 2.53
N MET A 541 2.11 16.87 3.10
CA MET A 541 1.06 17.86 3.06
C MET A 541 1.70 19.17 3.53
N SER A 542 1.68 20.20 2.69
CA SER A 542 2.30 21.48 3.01
C SER A 542 1.23 22.56 3.06
N ALA A 543 1.31 23.40 4.09
CA ALA A 543 0.40 24.53 4.21
C ALA A 543 0.67 25.48 3.03
N LYS A 544 -0.37 26.04 2.44
CA LYS A 544 -0.20 27.17 1.52
C LYS A 544 0.53 28.31 2.25
N ASP A 545 1.61 28.83 1.65
CA ASP A 545 2.22 30.06 2.14
C ASP A 545 1.22 31.23 2.04
N LEU A 546 0.91 31.85 3.19
CA LEU A 546 -0.05 32.94 3.26
C LEU A 546 0.51 34.19 2.58
N THR A 547 -0.30 34.82 1.73
CA THR A 547 -0.01 36.18 1.24
C THR A 547 -0.09 37.18 2.41
N THR A 548 0.55 38.36 2.27
CA THR A 548 0.49 39.41 3.30
C THR A 548 -0.95 39.78 3.69
N ARG A 549 -1.88 39.80 2.73
CA ARG A 549 -3.30 40.08 2.99
C ARG A 549 -3.97 38.97 3.77
N GLU A 550 -3.74 37.71 3.40
CA GLU A 550 -4.28 36.55 4.12
C GLU A 550 -3.70 36.46 5.53
N TRP A 551 -2.41 36.77 5.70
CA TRP A 551 -1.76 36.83 7.01
C TRP A 551 -2.37 37.92 7.91
N ILE A 552 -2.60 39.13 7.38
CA ILE A 552 -3.30 40.20 8.13
C ILE A 552 -4.72 39.76 8.51
N ASN A 553 -5.46 39.11 7.61
CA ASN A 553 -6.79 38.60 7.91
C ASN A 553 -6.74 37.55 9.04
N ALA A 554 -5.75 36.64 9.03
CA ALA A 554 -5.56 35.65 10.07
C ALA A 554 -5.24 36.28 11.45
N LEU A 555 -4.66 37.49 11.49
CA LEU A 555 -4.49 38.24 12.75
C LEU A 555 -5.82 38.76 13.33
N ILE A 556 -6.80 39.04 12.47
CA ILE A 556 -8.07 39.69 12.86
C ILE A 556 -9.19 38.66 13.04
N GLU A 557 -9.10 37.49 12.40
CA GLU A 557 -10.11 36.42 12.45
C GLU A 557 -10.57 36.03 13.87
N PRO A 558 -9.68 35.85 14.87
CA PRO A 558 -10.14 35.60 16.24
C PRO A 558 -11.03 36.73 16.79
N GLY A 559 -10.79 37.98 16.39
CA GLY A 559 -11.63 39.11 16.75
C GLY A 559 -13.07 38.99 16.24
N HIS A 560 -13.27 38.46 15.03
CA HIS A 560 -14.62 38.22 14.51
C HIS A 560 -15.37 37.16 15.31
N LEU A 561 -14.70 36.06 15.66
CA LEU A 561 -15.29 35.00 16.51
C LEU A 561 -15.64 35.54 17.89
N LEU A 562 -14.73 36.31 18.51
CA LEU A 562 -14.92 36.89 19.82
C LEU A 562 -16.12 37.87 19.87
N VAL A 563 -16.25 38.74 18.87
CA VAL A 563 -17.39 39.67 18.76
C VAL A 563 -18.71 38.90 18.58
N TRP A 564 -18.70 37.80 17.82
CA TRP A 564 -19.89 37.00 17.62
C TRP A 564 -20.32 36.27 18.90
N ALA A 565 -19.37 35.64 19.60
CA ALA A 565 -19.62 35.02 20.90
C ALA A 565 -20.14 36.04 21.94
N LEU A 566 -19.55 37.25 21.97
CA LEU A 566 -19.99 38.34 22.84
C LEU A 566 -21.45 38.76 22.56
N ARG A 567 -21.84 38.85 21.27
CA ARG A 567 -23.23 39.17 20.90
C ARG A 567 -24.22 38.14 21.46
N TYR A 568 -23.89 36.85 21.40
CA TYR A 568 -24.72 35.79 21.98
C TYR A 568 -24.76 35.86 23.50
N TYR A 569 -23.64 36.18 24.15
CA TYR A 569 -23.61 36.39 25.59
C TYR A 569 -24.53 37.53 26.02
N VAL A 570 -24.46 38.69 25.35
CA VAL A 570 -25.35 39.82 25.61
C VAL A 570 -26.81 39.41 25.37
N LYS A 571 -27.10 38.73 24.25
CA LYS A 571 -28.44 38.26 23.92
C LYS A 571 -29.03 37.34 24.99
N VAL A 572 -28.28 36.33 25.44
CA VAL A 572 -28.74 35.39 26.49
C VAL A 572 -28.97 36.09 27.82
N ASN A 573 -28.11 37.05 28.18
CA ASN A 573 -28.31 37.85 29.40
C ASN A 573 -29.58 38.71 29.30
N LEU A 574 -29.82 39.38 28.16
CA LEU A 574 -31.03 40.17 27.94
C LEU A 574 -32.28 39.27 27.94
N GLU A 575 -32.28 38.14 27.25
CA GLU A 575 -33.39 37.16 27.26
C GLU A 575 -33.67 36.66 28.68
N THR A 576 -32.62 36.42 29.48
CA THR A 576 -32.77 35.92 30.85
C THR A 576 -33.40 36.97 31.77
N VAL A 577 -33.00 38.23 31.63
CA VAL A 577 -33.55 39.34 32.43
C VAL A 577 -34.97 39.69 31.98
N PHE A 578 -35.17 39.92 30.68
CA PHE A 578 -36.40 40.52 30.14
C PHE A 578 -37.46 39.50 29.70
N CYS A 579 -37.06 38.30 29.27
CA CYS A 579 -38.01 37.26 28.84
C CYS A 579 -38.24 36.19 29.92
N LYS A 580 -37.19 35.78 30.64
CA LYS A 580 -37.29 34.76 31.71
C LYS A 580 -37.54 35.37 33.10
N GLY A 581 -37.49 36.70 33.25
CA GLY A 581 -37.73 37.42 34.51
C GLY A 581 -36.66 37.25 35.59
N GLN A 582 -35.49 36.72 35.25
CA GLN A 582 -34.42 36.40 36.21
C GLN A 582 -33.40 37.55 36.32
N ILE A 583 -33.81 38.66 36.94
CA ILE A 583 -33.05 39.94 36.95
C ILE A 583 -31.63 39.81 37.52
N PHE A 584 -31.43 39.00 38.56
CA PHE A 584 -30.12 38.82 39.21
C PHE A 584 -29.27 37.68 38.63
N ALA A 585 -29.80 36.89 37.70
CA ALA A 585 -29.07 35.75 37.12
C ALA A 585 -27.74 36.16 36.42
N PRO A 586 -27.62 37.32 35.74
CA PRO A 586 -26.34 37.80 35.21
C PRO A 586 -25.24 38.03 36.26
N LEU A 587 -25.59 38.15 37.54
CA LEU A 587 -24.63 38.30 38.63
C LEU A 587 -24.43 36.97 39.39
N LEU A 588 -25.50 36.20 39.60
CA LEU A 588 -25.48 35.01 40.45
C LEU A 588 -25.20 33.69 39.68
N HIS A 589 -25.43 33.66 38.38
CA HIS A 589 -25.37 32.44 37.55
C HIS A 589 -24.55 32.65 36.27
N GLN A 590 -23.44 33.37 36.39
CA GLN A 590 -22.59 33.77 35.25
C GLN A 590 -22.11 32.58 34.42
N SER A 591 -21.61 31.51 35.04
CA SER A 591 -21.11 30.33 34.33
C SER A 591 -22.21 29.64 33.51
N ARG A 592 -23.41 29.47 34.10
CA ARG A 592 -24.56 28.88 33.41
C ARG A 592 -24.96 29.69 32.17
N LEU A 593 -25.04 31.01 32.31
CA LEU A 593 -25.42 31.90 31.20
C LEU A 593 -24.33 31.98 30.12
N ARG A 594 -23.07 31.92 30.52
CA ARG A 594 -21.92 31.81 29.61
C ARG A 594 -21.99 30.52 28.79
N ASP A 595 -22.25 29.39 29.43
CA ASP A 595 -22.31 28.10 28.75
C ASP A 595 -23.54 28.00 27.83
N GLU A 596 -24.70 28.52 28.24
CA GLU A 596 -25.90 28.66 27.38
C GLU A 596 -25.60 29.55 26.16
N ALA A 597 -24.90 30.67 26.37
CA ALA A 597 -24.53 31.58 25.29
C ALA A 597 -23.54 30.94 24.31
N PHE A 598 -22.52 30.23 24.82
CA PHE A 598 -21.57 29.51 23.99
C PHE A 598 -22.26 28.43 23.15
N GLY A 599 -23.17 27.64 23.74
CA GLY A 599 -23.93 26.63 22.99
C GLY A 599 -24.73 27.23 21.83
N LYS A 600 -25.48 28.32 22.08
CA LYS A 600 -26.23 29.02 21.01
C LYS A 600 -25.31 29.61 19.94
N PHE A 601 -24.18 30.18 20.34
CA PHE A 601 -23.15 30.67 19.42
C PHE A 601 -22.61 29.54 18.54
N TRP A 602 -22.23 28.40 19.13
CA TRP A 602 -21.62 27.28 18.43
C TRP A 602 -22.56 26.64 17.41
N VAL A 603 -23.84 26.50 17.76
CA VAL A 603 -24.87 26.06 16.81
C VAL A 603 -24.93 27.01 15.61
N ALA A 604 -25.08 28.31 15.85
CA ALA A 604 -25.17 29.29 14.76
C ALA A 604 -23.90 29.33 13.89
N PHE A 605 -22.73 29.23 14.51
CA PHE A 605 -21.44 29.18 13.82
C PHE A 605 -21.32 27.93 12.94
N SER A 606 -21.63 26.76 13.48
CA SER A 606 -21.55 25.50 12.72
C SER A 606 -22.55 25.44 11.56
N THR A 607 -23.78 25.93 11.76
CA THR A 607 -24.77 26.06 10.66
C THR A 607 -24.29 27.03 9.59
N TYR A 608 -23.72 28.17 9.96
CA TYR A 608 -23.17 29.14 9.00
C TYR A 608 -22.05 28.53 8.16
N LEU A 609 -21.15 27.77 8.78
CA LEU A 609 -20.07 27.08 8.07
C LEU A 609 -20.62 26.02 7.11
N GLN A 610 -21.61 25.24 7.52
CA GLN A 610 -22.25 24.25 6.65
C GLN A 610 -22.97 24.89 5.46
N ALA A 611 -23.69 26.00 5.68
CA ALA A 611 -24.43 26.70 4.63
C ALA A 611 -23.52 27.42 3.62
N ASN A 612 -22.31 27.82 4.03
CA ASN A 612 -21.34 28.54 3.20
C ASN A 612 -20.11 27.70 2.86
N ALA A 613 -20.19 26.37 3.02
CA ALA A 613 -19.14 25.47 2.59
C ALA A 613 -18.99 25.61 1.06
N PRO A 614 -17.78 25.79 0.52
CA PRO A 614 -17.57 25.77 -0.92
C PRO A 614 -18.05 24.42 -1.49
N PRO A 615 -18.56 24.39 -2.73
CA PRO A 615 -18.93 23.13 -3.37
C PRO A 615 -17.72 22.19 -3.42
N PRO A 616 -17.92 20.86 -3.26
CA PRO A 616 -16.82 19.90 -3.43
C PRO A 616 -16.32 20.00 -4.87
N ALA A 617 -15.00 19.98 -5.06
CA ALA A 617 -14.25 20.14 -6.32
C ALA A 617 -13.99 21.58 -6.76
N THR A 618 -12.76 22.06 -6.50
CA THR A 618 -12.00 23.08 -7.27
C THR A 618 -10.58 23.28 -6.72
N GLN A 619 -10.20 22.64 -5.61
CA GLN A 619 -8.91 22.88 -4.95
C GLN A 619 -7.90 21.78 -5.28
N PRO A 620 -6.60 22.12 -5.48
CA PRO A 620 -5.54 21.14 -5.63
C PRO A 620 -5.54 20.17 -4.44
N PRO A 621 -5.57 18.84 -4.66
CA PRO A 621 -5.75 17.84 -3.61
C PRO A 621 -4.59 17.75 -2.58
N ASP A 622 -3.50 18.50 -2.80
CA ASP A 622 -2.24 18.48 -2.06
C ASP A 622 -2.00 19.72 -1.16
N GLN A 623 -2.87 20.74 -1.23
CA GLN A 623 -2.64 22.01 -0.54
C GLN A 623 -3.64 22.26 0.60
N ILE A 624 -3.13 22.33 1.83
CA ILE A 624 -3.93 22.70 3.01
C ILE A 624 -4.06 24.23 3.08
N ILE A 625 -5.30 24.74 2.96
CA ILE A 625 -5.59 26.18 2.95
C ILE A 625 -6.15 26.63 4.31
N ARG A 626 -6.98 25.80 4.95
CA ARG A 626 -7.65 26.09 6.22
C ARG A 626 -7.47 24.95 7.21
N SER A 627 -7.64 25.26 8.49
CA SER A 627 -7.53 24.26 9.54
C SER A 627 -8.59 23.17 9.49
N SER A 628 -9.70 23.37 8.76
CA SER A 628 -10.73 22.35 8.52
C SER A 628 -10.22 21.23 7.61
N ASP A 629 -9.31 21.56 6.71
CA ASP A 629 -8.83 20.66 5.66
C ASP A 629 -7.91 19.56 6.25
N LEU A 630 -7.41 19.77 7.47
CA LEU A 630 -6.64 18.81 8.26
C LEU A 630 -7.48 17.64 8.78
N ILE A 631 -8.80 17.81 8.91
CA ILE A 631 -9.67 16.89 9.66
C ILE A 631 -10.05 15.64 8.84
N PRO A 632 -10.47 15.73 7.56
CA PRO A 632 -10.90 14.56 6.77
C PRO A 632 -9.85 13.46 6.68
N VAL A 633 -8.60 13.83 6.38
CA VAL A 633 -7.49 12.88 6.23
C VAL A 633 -7.28 12.09 7.53
N LEU A 634 -7.32 12.77 8.68
CA LEU A 634 -7.09 12.15 9.97
C LEU A 634 -8.24 11.25 10.40
N LEU A 635 -9.48 11.73 10.29
CA LEU A 635 -10.64 10.96 10.75
C LEU A 635 -10.93 9.74 9.87
N SER A 636 -10.46 9.72 8.61
CA SER A 636 -10.54 8.54 7.75
C SER A 636 -9.85 7.30 8.36
N ARG A 637 -8.89 7.51 9.27
CA ARG A 637 -8.10 6.46 9.92
C ARG A 637 -8.69 5.98 11.26
N ALA A 638 -9.83 6.50 11.68
CA ALA A 638 -10.52 6.05 12.90
C ALA A 638 -11.09 4.64 12.72
N SER A 639 -10.94 3.78 13.73
CA SER A 639 -11.41 2.39 13.70
C SER A 639 -11.69 1.82 15.09
N GLY A 640 -12.43 0.71 15.14
CA GLY A 640 -12.75 0.00 16.38
C GLY A 640 -13.77 0.71 17.27
N THR A 641 -13.54 0.69 18.57
CA THR A 641 -14.29 1.42 19.60
C THR A 641 -13.69 2.82 19.72
N VAL A 642 -14.46 3.83 19.33
CA VAL A 642 -13.99 5.22 19.23
C VAL A 642 -14.51 6.06 20.38
N LEU A 643 -13.65 6.85 21.02
CA LEU A 643 -14.03 7.96 21.89
C LEU A 643 -13.92 9.26 21.10
N ASP A 644 -15.03 9.96 20.90
CA ASP A 644 -15.09 11.27 20.24
C ASP A 644 -15.21 12.37 21.30
N VAL A 645 -14.13 13.14 21.48
CA VAL A 645 -14.00 14.08 22.60
C VAL A 645 -14.54 15.45 22.21
N GLY A 646 -15.60 15.92 22.88
CA GLY A 646 -16.25 17.21 22.62
C GLY A 646 -16.76 17.38 21.19
N PRO A 647 -17.64 16.48 20.69
CA PRO A 647 -18.13 16.50 19.31
C PRO A 647 -18.96 17.74 18.94
N GLY A 648 -19.41 18.53 19.93
CA GLY A 648 -20.24 19.70 19.74
C GLY A 648 -21.56 19.35 19.05
N THR A 649 -21.86 20.03 17.93
CA THR A 649 -23.04 19.75 17.10
C THR A 649 -22.86 18.56 16.15
N GLY A 650 -21.75 17.83 16.22
CA GLY A 650 -21.47 16.68 15.35
C GLY A 650 -21.03 17.09 13.94
N THR A 651 -20.25 18.16 13.82
CA THR A 651 -19.75 18.64 12.50
C THR A 651 -18.82 17.65 11.80
N GLN A 652 -18.15 16.79 12.57
CA GLN A 652 -17.22 15.78 12.05
C GLN A 652 -17.88 14.43 11.76
N MET A 653 -19.17 14.29 12.09
CA MET A 653 -19.94 13.05 11.94
C MET A 653 -19.85 12.42 10.53
N PRO A 654 -19.88 13.18 9.42
CA PRO A 654 -19.77 12.61 8.08
C PRO A 654 -18.44 11.87 7.81
N LEU A 655 -17.40 12.17 8.59
CA LEU A 655 -16.06 11.59 8.47
C LEU A 655 -15.88 10.33 9.32
N LEU A 656 -16.81 10.03 10.23
CA LEU A 656 -16.77 8.88 11.15
C LEU A 656 -17.64 7.70 10.66
N ARG A 657 -17.81 7.58 9.34
CA ARG A 657 -18.67 6.56 8.70
C ARG A 657 -17.92 5.29 8.26
N SER A 658 -16.63 5.19 8.56
CA SER A 658 -15.81 4.04 8.18
C SER A 658 -16.42 2.73 8.70
N PRO A 659 -16.54 1.67 7.87
CA PRO A 659 -17.03 0.36 8.33
C PRO A 659 -16.11 -0.27 9.39
N ALA A 660 -14.85 0.18 9.47
CA ALA A 660 -13.90 -0.24 10.51
C ALA A 660 -14.31 0.26 11.91
N ILE A 661 -15.17 1.28 12.01
CA ILE A 661 -15.71 1.78 13.28
C ILE A 661 -16.87 0.90 13.73
N LYS A 662 -16.69 0.30 14.91
CA LYS A 662 -17.67 -0.59 15.55
C LYS A 662 -18.72 0.20 16.33
N THR A 663 -18.27 1.11 17.18
CA THR A 663 -19.13 1.97 18.03
C THR A 663 -18.38 3.26 18.35
N ILE A 664 -19.14 4.33 18.60
CA ILE A 664 -18.61 5.65 18.95
C ILE A 664 -19.25 6.11 20.25
N TYR A 665 -18.44 6.64 21.16
CA TYR A 665 -18.87 7.29 22.39
C TYR A 665 -18.47 8.76 22.35
N GLY A 666 -19.45 9.66 22.25
CA GLY A 666 -19.23 11.11 22.15
C GLY A 666 -19.34 11.79 23.51
N ALA A 667 -18.23 12.22 24.09
CA ALA A 667 -18.20 12.91 25.39
C ALA A 667 -18.48 14.41 25.20
N GLU A 668 -19.73 14.83 25.43
CA GLU A 668 -20.18 16.21 25.22
C GLU A 668 -20.82 16.79 26.50
N PRO A 669 -20.13 17.70 27.22
CA PRO A 669 -20.66 18.29 28.45
C PRO A 669 -21.78 19.31 28.20
N CYS A 670 -21.83 19.94 27.03
CA CYS A 670 -22.83 20.96 26.71
C CYS A 670 -24.15 20.32 26.26
N HIS A 671 -25.06 20.16 27.22
CA HIS A 671 -26.38 19.55 26.99
C HIS A 671 -27.21 20.27 25.92
N GLY A 672 -26.97 21.58 25.72
CA GLY A 672 -27.63 22.36 24.67
C GLY A 672 -27.24 21.99 23.24
N LEU A 673 -26.20 21.15 23.05
CA LEU A 673 -25.75 20.69 21.73
C LEU A 673 -26.23 19.27 21.40
N HIS A 674 -26.80 18.54 22.37
CA HIS A 674 -27.13 17.12 22.23
C HIS A 674 -28.25 16.85 21.21
N ALA A 675 -29.18 17.79 21.02
CA ALA A 675 -30.26 17.62 20.04
C ALA A 675 -29.70 17.62 18.61
N GLU A 676 -28.82 18.58 18.31
CA GLU A 676 -28.13 18.75 17.04
C GLU A 676 -27.14 17.61 16.80
N LEU A 677 -26.40 17.19 17.83
CA LEU A 677 -25.49 16.04 17.76
C LEU A 677 -26.25 14.75 17.40
N ARG A 678 -27.40 14.52 18.04
CA ARG A 678 -28.26 13.34 17.76
C ARG A 678 -28.89 13.42 16.37
N ALA A 679 -29.32 14.61 15.94
CA ALA A 679 -29.81 14.84 14.58
C ALA A 679 -28.71 14.60 13.53
N SER A 680 -27.47 15.04 13.80
CA SER A 680 -26.32 14.78 12.93
C SER A 680 -26.05 13.28 12.81
N ALA A 681 -25.98 12.54 13.94
CA ALA A 681 -25.80 11.08 13.94
C ALA A 681 -26.87 10.37 13.10
N THR A 682 -28.14 10.77 13.25
CA THR A 682 -29.25 10.20 12.47
C THR A 682 -29.12 10.51 10.98
N SER A 683 -28.79 11.76 10.62
CA SER A 683 -28.62 12.16 9.21
C SER A 683 -27.49 11.43 8.49
N GLN A 684 -26.51 10.94 9.25
CA GLN A 684 -25.35 10.20 8.75
C GLN A 684 -25.52 8.68 8.84
N GLY A 685 -26.67 8.18 9.30
CA GLY A 685 -26.93 6.74 9.49
C GLY A 685 -26.07 6.09 10.57
N LEU A 686 -25.70 6.87 11.60
CA LEU A 686 -24.89 6.42 12.73
C LEU A 686 -25.71 6.28 14.03
N GLU A 687 -27.04 6.38 13.98
CA GLU A 687 -27.90 6.30 15.17
C GLU A 687 -27.67 5.05 16.03
N ASP A 688 -27.40 3.90 15.41
CA ASP A 688 -27.19 2.63 16.10
C ASP A 688 -25.78 2.48 16.69
N LYS A 689 -24.83 3.31 16.24
CA LYS A 689 -23.42 3.22 16.63
C LYS A 689 -22.96 4.37 17.54
N TYR A 690 -23.66 5.50 17.55
CA TYR A 690 -23.20 6.73 18.21
C TYR A 690 -23.90 6.95 19.55
N ASN A 691 -23.13 6.85 20.65
CA ASN A 691 -23.60 6.97 22.02
C ASN A 691 -23.16 8.31 22.61
N ILE A 692 -24.10 9.21 22.90
CA ILE A 692 -23.79 10.51 23.52
C ILE A 692 -23.60 10.33 25.03
N LEU A 693 -22.43 10.71 25.53
CA LEU A 693 -22.08 10.74 26.94
C LEU A 693 -22.23 12.19 27.48
N PRO A 694 -23.17 12.47 28.40
CA PRO A 694 -23.44 13.81 28.90
C PRO A 694 -22.43 14.23 29.99
N CYS A 695 -21.14 14.19 29.67
CA CYS A 695 -20.06 14.43 30.62
C CYS A 695 -18.88 15.17 29.97
N GLY A 696 -18.03 15.77 30.81
CA GLY A 696 -16.70 16.22 30.39
C GLY A 696 -15.75 15.04 30.14
N VAL A 697 -14.59 15.34 29.55
CA VAL A 697 -13.54 14.34 29.29
C VAL A 697 -12.56 14.18 30.45
N GLU A 698 -12.60 15.06 31.44
CA GLU A 698 -11.81 14.91 32.66
C GLU A 698 -12.19 13.61 33.37
N SER A 699 -11.19 12.91 33.90
CA SER A 699 -11.38 11.56 34.46
C SER A 699 -12.41 11.51 35.59
N ALA A 700 -12.57 12.59 36.35
CA ALA A 700 -13.58 12.73 37.40
C ALA A 700 -15.03 12.59 36.87
N ASP A 701 -15.29 12.97 35.62
CA ASP A 701 -16.61 12.92 34.99
C ASP A 701 -16.73 11.74 34.01
N LEU A 702 -15.67 11.50 33.23
CA LEU A 702 -15.66 10.50 32.18
C LEU A 702 -15.68 9.08 32.74
N ILE A 703 -14.82 8.76 33.72
CA ILE A 703 -14.69 7.40 34.25
C ILE A 703 -16.00 6.89 34.87
N PRO A 704 -16.69 7.65 35.76
CA PRO A 704 -17.99 7.21 36.26
C PRO A 704 -19.05 7.02 35.16
N THR A 705 -18.98 7.81 34.10
CA THR A 705 -19.90 7.71 32.95
C THR A 705 -19.60 6.46 32.12
N LEU A 706 -18.33 6.13 31.88
CA LEU A 706 -17.92 4.90 31.18
C LEU A 706 -18.27 3.64 31.99
N GLN A 707 -18.17 3.68 33.31
CA GLN A 707 -18.64 2.59 34.19
C GLN A 707 -20.15 2.37 34.05
N LYS A 708 -20.95 3.44 34.04
CA LYS A 708 -22.42 3.34 33.83
C LYS A 708 -22.78 2.75 32.46
N GLN A 709 -21.94 2.94 31.45
CA GLN A 709 -22.10 2.34 30.12
C GLN A 709 -21.58 0.90 30.04
N GLY A 710 -21.03 0.34 31.13
CA GLY A 710 -20.50 -1.02 31.18
C GLY A 710 -19.17 -1.22 30.47
N LEU A 711 -18.48 -0.14 30.09
CA LEU A 711 -17.19 -0.19 29.39
C LEU A 711 -16.02 -0.46 30.34
N LEU A 712 -16.16 -0.11 31.61
CA LEU A 712 -15.18 -0.36 32.67
C LEU A 712 -15.80 -1.28 33.72
N LYS A 713 -15.28 -2.49 33.85
CA LYS A 713 -15.74 -3.50 34.81
C LYS A 713 -14.88 -3.43 36.08
N THR A 714 -15.18 -2.50 36.97
CA THR A 714 -14.47 -2.37 38.25
C THR A 714 -15.45 -2.26 39.42
N ASP A 715 -15.17 -2.95 40.52
CA ASP A 715 -16.00 -2.94 41.73
C ASP A 715 -15.81 -1.68 42.61
N THR A 716 -14.82 -0.83 42.26
CA THR A 716 -14.51 0.42 42.95
C THR A 716 -15.01 1.64 42.18
N SER A 717 -15.43 2.68 42.91
CA SER A 717 -15.75 4.01 42.40
C SER A 717 -14.59 5.01 42.52
N ASP A 718 -13.42 4.56 43.03
CA ASP A 718 -12.25 5.42 43.18
C ASP A 718 -11.50 5.59 41.84
N VAL A 719 -11.68 6.75 41.20
CA VAL A 719 -11.12 7.06 39.88
C VAL A 719 -9.59 6.88 39.79
N PRO A 720 -8.78 7.37 40.76
CA PRO A 720 -7.33 7.14 40.74
C PRO A 720 -6.96 5.65 40.73
N SER A 721 -7.59 4.84 41.58
CA SER A 721 -7.35 3.38 41.60
C SER A 721 -7.73 2.70 40.28
N ILE A 722 -8.80 3.13 39.62
CA ILE A 722 -9.22 2.60 38.31
C ILE A 722 -8.15 2.90 37.26
N LEU A 723 -7.68 4.15 37.18
CA LEU A 723 -6.64 4.55 36.22
C LEU A 723 -5.31 3.85 36.49
N GLU A 724 -4.94 3.66 37.76
CA GLU A 724 -3.74 2.90 38.14
C GLU A 724 -3.86 1.42 37.73
N ASN A 725 -5.03 0.81 37.92
CA ASN A 725 -5.29 -0.56 37.47
C ASN A 725 -5.21 -0.69 35.93
N LEU A 726 -5.85 0.23 35.19
CA LEU A 726 -5.78 0.25 33.73
C LEU A 726 -4.35 0.47 33.22
N SER A 727 -3.59 1.32 33.90
CA SER A 727 -2.18 1.58 33.56
C SER A 727 -1.29 0.37 33.82
N THR A 728 -1.53 -0.37 34.92
CA THR A 728 -0.72 -1.55 35.29
C THR A 728 -1.07 -2.78 34.45
N THR A 729 -2.35 -3.01 34.18
CA THR A 729 -2.83 -4.14 33.34
C THR A 729 -2.70 -3.88 31.85
N LYS A 730 -2.57 -2.61 31.43
CA LYS A 730 -2.59 -2.15 30.03
C LYS A 730 -3.90 -2.48 29.30
N GLU A 731 -5.00 -2.71 30.02
CA GLU A 731 -6.32 -3.03 29.46
C GLU A 731 -7.13 -1.78 29.10
N GLY A 732 -6.62 -0.97 28.17
CA GLY A 732 -7.38 0.18 27.67
C GLY A 732 -8.74 -0.21 27.07
N VAL A 733 -9.62 0.78 26.93
CA VAL A 733 -10.99 0.59 26.43
C VAL A 733 -11.09 0.88 24.94
N PHE A 734 -10.45 1.95 24.48
CA PHE A 734 -10.65 2.50 23.15
C PHE A 734 -9.54 2.10 22.17
N ASP A 735 -9.94 1.76 20.95
CA ASP A 735 -9.04 1.53 19.83
C ASP A 735 -8.62 2.86 19.19
N THR A 736 -9.53 3.85 19.19
CA THR A 736 -9.27 5.20 18.68
C THR A 736 -9.82 6.25 19.65
N ILE A 737 -9.05 7.30 19.94
CA ILE A 737 -9.53 8.51 20.61
C ILE A 737 -9.36 9.69 19.65
N VAL A 738 -10.44 10.44 19.41
CA VAL A 738 -10.49 11.58 18.50
C VAL A 738 -10.56 12.87 19.32
N CYS A 739 -9.60 13.76 19.10
CA CYS A 739 -9.50 15.07 19.74
C CYS A 739 -9.42 16.17 18.66
N VAL A 740 -10.55 16.80 18.35
CA VAL A 740 -10.62 17.86 17.33
C VAL A 740 -11.02 19.18 17.99
N ARG A 741 -10.03 20.06 18.21
CA ARG A 741 -10.19 21.44 18.73
C ARG A 741 -10.92 21.50 20.08
N VAL A 742 -10.57 20.59 20.97
CA VAL A 742 -11.24 20.39 22.26
C VAL A 742 -10.28 20.47 23.45
N LEU A 743 -9.04 19.98 23.30
CA LEU A 743 -8.04 19.96 24.38
C LEU A 743 -7.61 21.37 24.80
N CYS A 744 -7.85 22.36 23.96
CA CYS A 744 -7.64 23.76 24.31
C CYS A 744 -8.58 24.27 25.43
N SER A 745 -9.73 23.62 25.64
CA SER A 745 -10.79 24.06 26.55
C SER A 745 -10.88 23.27 27.85
N VAL A 746 -10.21 22.11 27.95
CA VAL A 746 -10.24 21.29 29.17
C VAL A 746 -9.47 21.97 30.32
N PRO A 747 -9.91 21.96 31.59
CA PRO A 747 -9.23 22.66 32.67
C PRO A 747 -7.76 22.27 32.86
N ASP A 748 -7.46 20.99 33.07
CA ASP A 748 -6.08 20.45 33.14
C ASP A 748 -5.78 19.55 31.93
N MET A 749 -5.24 20.15 30.87
CA MET A 749 -4.96 19.42 29.62
C MET A 749 -3.83 18.40 29.76
N ARG A 750 -2.79 18.67 30.55
CA ARG A 750 -1.70 17.69 30.69
C ARG A 750 -2.20 16.44 31.37
N ARG A 751 -2.97 16.60 32.46
CA ARG A 751 -3.55 15.45 33.17
C ARG A 751 -4.60 14.73 32.31
N THR A 752 -5.47 15.48 31.63
CA THR A 752 -6.50 14.91 30.76
C THR A 752 -5.89 14.04 29.66
N VAL A 753 -4.84 14.52 28.98
CA VAL A 753 -4.19 13.76 27.91
C VAL A 753 -3.51 12.49 28.45
N GLN A 754 -2.92 12.53 29.65
CA GLN A 754 -2.37 11.34 30.32
C GLN A 754 -3.45 10.31 30.67
N ASP A 755 -4.60 10.77 31.17
CA ASP A 755 -5.72 9.90 31.50
C ASP A 755 -6.34 9.30 30.21
N LEU A 756 -6.45 10.08 29.12
CA LEU A 756 -6.86 9.58 27.80
C LEU A 756 -5.89 8.55 27.23
N TYR A 757 -4.58 8.77 27.36
CA TYR A 757 -3.57 7.77 27.00
C TYR A 757 -3.76 6.45 27.76
N THR A 758 -4.12 6.53 29.04
CA THR A 758 -4.40 5.35 29.87
C THR A 758 -5.61 4.56 29.33
N LEU A 759 -6.62 5.26 28.80
CA LEU A 759 -7.81 4.65 28.21
C LEU A 759 -7.61 4.02 26.82
N LEU A 760 -6.48 4.26 26.15
CA LEU A 760 -6.16 3.59 24.89
C LEU A 760 -5.72 2.14 25.11
N ARG A 761 -6.21 1.24 24.25
CA ARG A 761 -5.70 -0.13 24.14
C ARG A 761 -4.24 -0.13 23.66
N PRO A 762 -3.46 -1.19 23.91
CA PRO A 762 -2.19 -1.41 23.22
C PRO A 762 -2.42 -1.43 21.70
N GLY A 763 -1.62 -0.70 20.93
CA GLY A 763 -1.82 -0.45 19.49
C GLY A 763 -2.90 0.58 19.17
N GLY A 764 -3.61 1.13 20.17
CA GLY A 764 -4.65 2.13 20.00
C GLY A 764 -4.09 3.50 19.57
N LYS A 765 -4.92 4.28 18.86
CA LYS A 765 -4.52 5.54 18.21
C LYS A 765 -5.19 6.75 18.82
N MET A 766 -4.43 7.83 19.03
CA MET A 766 -4.95 9.16 19.34
C MET A 766 -4.85 10.06 18.10
N LEU A 767 -5.99 10.49 17.57
CA LEU A 767 -6.09 11.34 16.39
C LEU A 767 -6.35 12.77 16.86
N VAL A 768 -5.48 13.69 16.48
CA VAL A 768 -5.49 15.05 17.05
C VAL A 768 -5.50 16.10 15.96
N VAL A 769 -6.36 17.11 16.11
CA VAL A 769 -6.28 18.40 15.41
C VAL A 769 -6.55 19.50 16.42
N GLU A 770 -5.51 20.19 16.88
CA GLU A 770 -5.63 21.17 17.97
C GLU A 770 -4.93 22.46 17.60
N HIS A 771 -5.51 23.59 17.98
CA HIS A 771 -4.76 24.84 17.90
C HIS A 771 -3.82 24.95 19.10
N VAL A 772 -2.67 25.58 18.90
CA VAL A 772 -1.58 25.59 19.89
C VAL A 772 -0.99 26.97 20.10
N VAL A 773 -0.10 27.08 21.09
CA VAL A 773 0.74 28.25 21.26
C VAL A 773 1.56 28.52 20.00
N ASN A 774 1.65 29.79 19.57
CA ASN A 774 2.51 30.16 18.46
C ASN A 774 3.98 29.83 18.77
N PRO A 775 4.70 29.10 17.89
CA PRO A 775 6.09 28.72 18.11
C PRO A 775 7.03 29.89 17.77
N TRP A 776 6.79 31.05 18.37
CA TRP A 776 7.41 32.35 18.04
C TRP A 776 8.94 32.41 18.15
N ARG A 777 9.55 31.39 18.76
CA ARG A 777 11.01 31.23 18.86
C ARG A 777 11.62 30.43 17.72
N THR A 778 10.79 29.87 16.83
CA THR A 778 11.22 29.08 15.67
C THR A 778 11.19 29.92 14.40
N PRO A 779 11.94 29.56 13.34
CA PRO A 779 11.92 30.27 12.07
C PRO A 779 10.55 30.33 11.37
N LYS A 780 9.66 29.37 11.65
CA LYS A 780 8.31 29.30 11.09
C LYS A 780 7.26 30.04 11.93
N GLY A 781 7.61 30.42 13.16
CA GLY A 781 6.74 31.12 14.10
C GLY A 781 6.62 32.63 13.84
N SER A 782 5.80 33.32 14.63
CA SER A 782 5.63 34.77 14.54
C SER A 782 5.48 35.44 15.91
N VAL A 783 6.41 36.35 16.22
CA VAL A 783 6.34 37.20 17.44
C VAL A 783 5.05 38.02 17.46
N ILE A 784 4.65 38.56 16.31
CA ILE A 784 3.41 39.35 16.19
C ILE A 784 2.19 38.48 16.50
N ALA A 785 2.12 37.29 15.89
CA ALA A 785 1.03 36.35 16.17
C ALA A 785 0.97 35.97 17.65
N ARG A 786 2.13 35.79 18.30
CA ARG A 786 2.21 35.52 19.74
C ARG A 786 1.68 36.66 20.60
N VAL A 787 1.99 37.92 20.25
CA VAL A 787 1.43 39.10 20.93
C VAL A 787 -0.08 39.15 20.72
N VAL A 788 -0.56 38.84 19.51
CA VAL A 788 -2.00 38.81 19.20
C VAL A 788 -2.73 37.71 19.97
N GLN A 789 -2.14 36.52 20.18
CA GLN A 789 -2.68 35.49 21.07
C GLN A 789 -2.88 36.02 22.50
N ALA A 790 -1.88 36.76 23.03
CA ALA A 790 -1.98 37.36 24.36
C ALA A 790 -3.05 38.46 24.42
N PHE A 791 -3.16 39.26 23.36
CA PHE A 791 -4.16 40.33 23.24
C PHE A 791 -5.59 39.80 23.27
N TYR A 792 -5.94 38.80 22.46
CA TYR A 792 -7.28 38.21 22.50
C TYR A 792 -7.55 37.46 23.82
N GLY A 793 -6.52 36.84 24.39
CA GLY A 793 -6.58 36.30 25.75
C GLY A 793 -7.03 37.37 26.76
N PHE A 794 -6.43 38.56 26.72
CA PHE A 794 -6.80 39.69 27.57
C PHE A 794 -8.22 40.22 27.30
N LEU A 795 -8.67 40.22 26.04
CA LEU A 795 -10.05 40.61 25.67
C LEU A 795 -11.13 39.61 26.12
N GLY A 796 -10.76 38.56 26.85
CA GLY A 796 -11.71 37.59 27.41
C GLY A 796 -11.98 36.40 26.50
N TRP A 797 -11.08 36.06 25.58
CA TRP A 797 -11.22 34.91 24.67
C TRP A 797 -11.66 33.63 25.41
N SER A 798 -10.92 33.23 26.45
CA SER A 798 -11.22 32.01 27.20
C SER A 798 -12.61 32.05 27.83
N TRP A 799 -13.06 33.21 28.31
CA TRP A 799 -14.38 33.33 28.90
C TRP A 799 -15.50 33.15 27.86
N TYR A 800 -15.42 33.81 26.71
CA TYR A 800 -16.51 33.77 25.71
C TYR A 800 -16.47 32.55 24.80
N MET A 801 -15.29 31.93 24.61
CA MET A 801 -15.06 30.79 23.73
C MET A 801 -15.01 29.45 24.49
N GLY A 802 -15.88 29.26 25.49
CA GLY A 802 -16.05 27.97 26.14
C GLY A 802 -14.79 27.44 26.86
N ASN A 803 -14.06 28.31 27.55
CA ASN A 803 -12.78 28.05 28.23
C ASN A 803 -11.58 27.78 27.30
N CYS A 804 -11.72 27.89 25.99
CA CYS A 804 -10.64 27.74 25.02
C CYS A 804 -9.43 28.63 25.36
N CYS A 805 -8.23 28.06 25.45
CA CYS A 805 -6.98 28.80 25.65
C CYS A 805 -6.10 28.77 24.39
N MET A 806 -5.90 29.92 23.74
CA MET A 806 -5.09 30.03 22.51
C MET A 806 -3.60 29.69 22.70
N ASN A 807 -3.08 29.74 23.92
CA ASN A 807 -1.65 29.70 24.22
C ASN A 807 -1.18 28.39 24.89
N ARG A 808 -1.91 27.30 24.71
CA ARG A 808 -1.57 26.01 25.30
C ARG A 808 -0.50 25.28 24.49
N ASP A 809 0.44 24.66 25.19
CA ASP A 809 1.44 23.77 24.62
C ASP A 809 0.90 22.33 24.57
N THR A 810 -0.10 22.13 23.72
CA THR A 810 -0.76 20.83 23.55
C THR A 810 0.20 19.79 22.97
N THR A 811 1.10 20.20 22.07
CA THR A 811 2.12 19.33 21.46
C THR A 811 3.02 18.69 22.51
N SER A 812 3.52 19.47 23.47
CA SER A 812 4.34 18.94 24.57
C SER A 812 3.53 17.97 25.43
N ALA A 813 2.30 18.31 25.80
CA ALA A 813 1.47 17.45 26.62
C ALA A 813 1.13 16.10 25.96
N LEU A 814 0.86 16.10 24.65
CA LEU A 814 0.65 14.86 23.87
C LEU A 814 1.89 13.97 23.89
N LYS A 815 3.06 14.54 23.62
CA LYS A 815 4.33 13.77 23.61
C LYS A 815 4.65 13.17 24.98
N HIS A 816 4.47 13.95 26.04
CA HIS A 816 4.77 13.51 27.41
C HIS A 816 3.68 12.63 28.05
N ALA A 817 2.57 12.40 27.38
CA ALA A 817 1.48 11.56 27.90
C ALA A 817 1.93 10.11 28.14
N ALA A 818 2.85 9.61 27.30
CA ALA A 818 3.34 8.24 27.32
C ALA A 818 4.68 8.06 28.04
N ASP A 819 5.24 9.10 28.68
CA ASP A 819 6.58 9.05 29.29
C ASP A 819 6.72 7.93 30.33
N ARG A 820 5.63 7.62 31.06
CA ARG A 820 5.60 6.54 32.06
C ARG A 820 5.82 5.16 31.46
N ASP A 821 5.47 4.97 30.19
CA ASP A 821 5.56 3.71 29.46
C ASP A 821 6.75 3.70 28.47
N GLY A 822 7.71 4.62 28.66
CA GLY A 822 8.87 4.77 27.79
C GLY A 822 8.55 5.38 26.42
N GLY A 823 7.47 6.13 26.32
CA GLY A 823 7.04 6.85 25.11
C GLY A 823 6.01 6.11 24.26
N TRP A 824 5.50 6.82 23.25
CA TRP A 824 4.61 6.28 22.22
C TRP A 824 5.34 5.28 21.30
N GLU A 825 4.59 4.48 20.56
CA GLU A 825 5.12 3.61 19.50
C GLU A 825 5.49 4.44 18.27
N SER A 826 4.54 5.27 17.82
CA SER A 826 4.76 6.28 16.78
C SER A 826 4.15 7.61 17.21
N VAL A 827 4.79 8.70 16.82
CA VAL A 827 4.29 10.08 16.98
C VAL A 827 4.41 10.77 15.63
N GLU A 828 3.31 10.79 14.89
CA GLU A 828 3.18 11.47 13.62
C GLU A 828 2.42 12.78 13.87
N LEU A 829 3.11 13.86 14.28
CA LEU A 829 2.49 15.16 14.54
C LEU A 829 3.13 16.26 13.71
N ASP A 830 2.33 16.94 12.91
CA ASP A 830 2.74 18.05 12.06
C ASP A 830 2.19 19.38 12.57
N SER A 831 2.99 20.44 12.44
CA SER A 831 2.62 21.81 12.77
C SER A 831 2.16 22.58 11.53
N TRP A 832 1.11 23.37 11.69
CA TRP A 832 0.41 24.06 10.60
C TRP A 832 0.14 25.52 10.94
N PHE A 833 0.18 26.38 9.93
CA PHE A 833 -0.14 27.81 10.07
C PHE A 833 0.68 28.53 11.16
N GLU A 834 1.94 28.13 11.34
CA GLU A 834 2.82 28.54 12.46
C GLU A 834 3.07 30.05 12.54
N SER A 835 2.84 30.79 11.45
CA SER A 835 2.98 32.25 11.40
C SER A 835 1.74 33.02 11.88
N THR A 836 0.64 32.34 12.20
CA THR A 836 -0.66 32.95 12.57
C THR A 836 -0.96 32.87 14.08
N PRO A 837 -1.95 33.63 14.62
CA PRO A 837 -2.32 33.53 16.04
C PRO A 837 -3.04 32.23 16.39
N MET A 838 -3.46 31.44 15.39
CA MET A 838 -4.09 30.14 15.56
C MET A 838 -3.30 29.10 14.75
N PRO A 839 -2.08 28.76 15.16
CA PRO A 839 -1.37 27.63 14.59
C PRO A 839 -2.04 26.34 15.05
N TYR A 840 -1.86 25.26 14.30
CA TYR A 840 -2.43 23.96 14.61
C TYR A 840 -1.36 22.88 14.68
N VAL A 841 -1.60 21.86 15.50
CA VAL A 841 -0.92 20.57 15.42
C VAL A 841 -1.95 19.55 14.95
N ALA A 842 -1.57 18.69 14.01
CA ALA A 842 -2.45 17.68 13.45
C ALA A 842 -1.68 16.37 13.25
N GLY A 843 -2.29 15.23 13.58
CA GLY A 843 -1.61 13.95 13.41
C GLY A 843 -2.13 12.80 14.28
N ILE A 844 -1.33 11.73 14.36
CA ILE A 844 -1.67 10.46 15.01
C ILE A 844 -0.56 10.06 15.98
N LEU A 845 -0.94 9.65 17.18
CA LEU A 845 -0.04 9.01 18.13
C LEU A 845 -0.52 7.58 18.41
N THR A 846 0.38 6.61 18.28
CA THR A 846 0.06 5.17 18.46
C THR A 846 0.64 4.66 19.77
N LYS A 847 -0.19 4.07 20.63
CA LYS A 847 0.24 3.51 21.91
C LYS A 847 0.93 2.17 21.69
N LYS A 848 2.08 1.95 22.33
CA LYS A 848 2.87 0.70 22.23
C LYS A 848 2.03 -0.56 22.42
N GLY A 849 2.10 -1.47 21.46
CA GLY A 849 1.67 -2.86 21.63
C GLY A 849 2.40 -3.55 22.78
N GLY A 850 1.68 -4.26 23.64
CA GLY A 850 2.31 -5.07 24.69
C GLY A 850 3.09 -6.23 24.07
N VAL A 851 4.36 -6.39 24.44
CA VAL A 851 5.09 -7.65 24.21
C VAL A 851 4.39 -8.71 25.06
N ASN A 852 3.68 -9.63 24.42
CA ASN A 852 3.38 -10.92 25.03
C ASN A 852 4.50 -11.89 24.70
#